data_AF-A0A842LXV0-F1
#
_entry.id   AF-A0A842LXV0-F1
#
_cell.length_a   1.000
_cell.length_b   1.000
_cell.length_c   1.000
_cell.angle_alpha   90.00
_cell.angle_beta   90.00
_cell.angle_gamma   90.00
#
_symmetry.space_group_name_H-M   'P 1'
#
loop_
_entity.id
_entity.type
_entity.pdbx_description
1 polymer ?
#
loop_
_entity_poly.entity_id
_entity_poly.type
_entity_poly.pdbx_seq_one_letter_code
_entity_poly.pdbx_strand_id
1 'polypeptide(L)'
;HLTLRFKEEAWYVEDYVVNLSASSGGSPLKITHEGQGKWRIGPVGSSLTFEYDINKIVPFGYYNPEQGQISVYIDDEGGVIMAPYFFIYPDVTDVSSVIIRFNVPAGWKVVTPYIEKDGHFEVQRITNSLLIDFLHRQQIYMGKMKFYVERQVDSCTVKLGVLEVDKGLDATNYYRTQADVENAMNVTVKCLEALVDFFGENPYKVFTMYTRFSPSPTNQPYFPDDRYMGNGYAYWPEHRWDELLGHMIYAFMIADFQIFRSAPLLVKEEIMKGIGEMYYGPKRAWELFNDPVYLGKMYYCYLIYERFLQSNKTGWVEFLLYLKGPFVGLMLDSEIQKATGGTKSLDDVMKYIYSTYKNTGHTVDYHDLQSAVETVTGQDFSELFSRYVYGDEKIPYQYIQNYKPYFLDYPDRFAESFRPTAEGVFYGRTIPFFINIELMVHREEHVPMGAFIYASDRIKNFASYVLSHYTIDNLTEKNVEDALTTLAGADCSGFFTRWEDSYGRLSLGELKEWLRSYSEEVTKPAPSLQPGSDTKSPVISSLTPADGSTVDTKTLTISASYYDDVAIDVRSVELRVDGVPVTPTLVSETKVEYSATLSEGKHSVSLTVKDTSGNTATANWSFTVRAQPQQAGSRCIIATATYGSESAPQVQLLRDFRDNIVLKTFAGSSFMAVFNAWYYSWSPPVASAIEPDPLLKAITRAVLQPLLNILQTATATFSLFTFNAELGIVVVGGIISALIGLTYFAPVTAVVLIGVSKAYGRWVFPQPRYLKFLIMLWGASITLIFLGEVVQSYPLMMFATSSFVVLTIALTVGCVSLWVARVLGRV
;
A
#
# COMPACT_ATOMS: atom_id res chain seq x y z
N HIS A 1 -37.99 -8.13 37.44
CA HIS A 1 -37.69 -9.13 36.40
C HIS A 1 -36.64 -8.56 35.49
N LEU A 2 -35.77 -9.40 34.94
CA LEU A 2 -34.73 -9.01 33.99
C LEU A 2 -34.85 -9.89 32.77
N THR A 3 -34.72 -9.32 31.58
CA THR A 3 -34.61 -10.08 30.34
C THR A 3 -33.13 -10.21 29.99
N LEU A 4 -32.69 -11.45 29.78
CA LEU A 4 -31.40 -11.77 29.19
C LEU A 4 -31.62 -12.19 27.75
N ARG A 5 -30.70 -11.82 26.85
CA ARG A 5 -30.82 -12.13 25.44
C ARG A 5 -29.49 -12.32 24.73
N PHE A 6 -29.53 -13.04 23.62
CA PHE A 6 -28.55 -12.86 22.55
C PHE A 6 -28.83 -11.59 21.75
N LYS A 7 -27.87 -11.24 20.90
CA LYS A 7 -28.07 -10.16 19.95
C LYS A 7 -29.18 -10.56 18.98
N GLU A 8 -29.93 -9.59 18.47
CA GLU A 8 -31.15 -9.86 17.70
C GLU A 8 -30.91 -10.80 16.51
N GLU A 9 -29.75 -10.73 15.88
CA GLU A 9 -29.40 -11.54 14.71
C GLU A 9 -28.90 -12.96 15.08
N ALA A 10 -28.62 -13.18 16.36
CA ALA A 10 -28.16 -14.46 16.92
C ALA A 10 -29.30 -15.19 17.66
N TRP A 11 -30.56 -14.88 17.36
CA TRP A 11 -31.72 -15.45 18.03
C TRP A 11 -31.75 -16.99 17.98
N TYR A 12 -31.27 -17.59 16.89
CA TYR A 12 -31.23 -19.04 16.66
C TYR A 12 -30.16 -19.75 17.51
N VAL A 13 -29.22 -19.00 18.10
CA VAL A 13 -28.16 -19.58 18.94
C VAL A 13 -28.73 -20.22 20.19
N GLU A 14 -29.97 -19.89 20.58
CA GLU A 14 -30.66 -20.55 21.70
C GLU A 14 -30.74 -22.08 21.57
N ASP A 15 -30.77 -22.62 20.35
CA ASP A 15 -30.78 -24.06 20.09
C ASP A 15 -29.45 -24.76 20.43
N TYR A 16 -28.39 -23.98 20.65
CA TYR A 16 -27.04 -24.43 20.98
C TYR A 16 -26.72 -24.25 22.46
N VAL A 17 -27.65 -23.75 23.26
CA VAL A 17 -27.49 -23.50 24.69
C VAL A 17 -28.13 -24.61 25.51
N VAL A 18 -27.38 -25.17 26.46
CA VAL A 18 -27.84 -26.21 27.38
C VAL A 18 -27.46 -25.89 28.83
N ASN A 19 -27.99 -26.66 29.78
CA ASN A 19 -27.67 -26.56 31.21
C ASN A 19 -27.88 -25.15 31.81
N LEU A 20 -28.90 -24.44 31.33
CA LEU A 20 -29.25 -23.09 31.78
C LEU A 20 -29.65 -23.07 33.27
N SER A 21 -29.01 -22.20 34.06
CA SER A 21 -29.40 -21.96 35.44
C SER A 21 -29.25 -20.49 35.83
N ALA A 22 -30.03 -20.06 36.82
CA ALA A 22 -30.04 -18.69 37.30
C ALA A 22 -30.16 -18.68 38.82
N SER A 23 -29.38 -17.83 39.51
CA SER A 23 -29.47 -17.65 40.95
C SER A 23 -29.22 -16.20 41.38
N SER A 24 -29.74 -15.82 42.55
CA SER A 24 -29.46 -14.54 43.21
C SER A 24 -29.07 -14.81 44.66
N GLY A 25 -27.88 -14.39 45.07
CA GLY A 25 -27.33 -14.70 46.39
C GLY A 25 -27.28 -16.21 46.70
N GLY A 26 -27.06 -17.05 45.68
CA GLY A 26 -27.05 -18.52 45.79
C GLY A 26 -28.44 -19.18 45.79
N SER A 27 -29.54 -18.40 45.78
CA SER A 27 -30.90 -18.95 45.69
C SER A 27 -31.33 -19.10 44.22
N PRO A 28 -31.84 -20.28 43.79
CA PRO A 28 -32.30 -20.49 42.42
C PRO A 28 -33.43 -19.54 42.01
N LEU A 29 -33.38 -19.04 40.78
CA LEU A 29 -34.41 -18.20 40.17
C LEU A 29 -35.17 -18.97 39.08
N LYS A 30 -36.45 -18.63 38.90
CA LYS A 30 -37.24 -19.13 37.76
C LYS A 30 -36.74 -18.50 36.47
N ILE A 31 -36.52 -19.33 35.45
CA ILE A 31 -36.20 -18.92 34.08
C ILE A 31 -37.43 -19.21 33.21
N THR A 32 -37.85 -18.24 32.42
CA THR A 32 -38.92 -18.39 31.43
C THR A 32 -38.35 -18.08 30.06
N HIS A 33 -38.29 -19.08 29.19
CA HIS A 33 -37.89 -18.90 27.79
C HIS A 33 -38.98 -18.15 27.03
N GLU A 34 -38.61 -17.07 26.34
CA GLU A 34 -39.52 -16.22 25.57
C GLU A 34 -39.40 -16.44 24.06
N GLY A 35 -38.47 -17.30 23.63
CA GLY A 35 -38.09 -17.50 22.23
C GLY A 35 -37.20 -16.38 21.69
N GLN A 36 -36.65 -16.59 20.49
CA GLN A 36 -35.81 -15.62 19.79
C GLN A 36 -34.55 -15.20 20.57
N GLY A 37 -33.94 -16.14 21.28
CA GLY A 37 -32.76 -15.93 22.09
C GLY A 37 -33.01 -15.08 23.33
N LYS A 38 -34.24 -15.09 23.89
CA LYS A 38 -34.62 -14.30 25.07
C LYS A 38 -35.08 -15.17 26.23
N TRP A 39 -34.65 -14.81 27.43
CA TRP A 39 -35.04 -15.44 28.69
C TRP A 39 -35.44 -14.39 29.73
N ARG A 40 -36.67 -14.50 30.22
CA ARG A 40 -37.15 -13.71 31.36
C ARG A 40 -36.76 -14.41 32.67
N ILE A 41 -36.01 -13.71 33.49
CA ILE A 41 -35.57 -14.18 34.80
C ILE A 41 -36.55 -13.66 35.87
N GLY A 42 -36.80 -14.50 36.88
CA GLY A 42 -37.57 -14.17 38.09
C GLY A 42 -37.08 -12.90 38.80
N PRO A 43 -37.71 -12.48 39.90
CA PRO A 43 -37.29 -11.27 40.60
C PRO A 43 -35.80 -11.37 41.00
N VAL A 44 -34.96 -10.55 40.37
CA VAL A 44 -33.52 -10.50 40.63
C VAL A 44 -33.31 -9.60 41.85
N GLY A 45 -32.51 -10.06 42.81
CA GLY A 45 -32.06 -9.24 43.94
C GLY A 45 -30.96 -8.26 43.54
N SER A 46 -29.95 -8.08 44.39
CA SER A 46 -28.81 -7.19 44.11
C SER A 46 -27.80 -7.77 43.12
N SER A 47 -27.86 -9.08 42.83
CA SER A 47 -26.98 -9.76 41.88
C SER A 47 -27.70 -10.89 41.15
N LEU A 48 -27.24 -11.20 39.95
CA LEU A 48 -27.66 -12.33 39.14
C LEU A 48 -26.42 -13.14 38.75
N THR A 49 -26.44 -14.43 39.02
CA THR A 49 -25.55 -15.41 38.41
C THR A 49 -26.37 -16.18 37.39
N PHE A 50 -25.92 -16.18 36.14
CA PHE A 50 -26.56 -16.90 35.03
C PHE A 50 -25.52 -17.80 34.40
N GLU A 51 -25.76 -19.10 34.42
CA GLU A 51 -24.82 -20.12 33.97
C GLU A 51 -25.45 -20.91 32.83
N TYR A 52 -24.64 -21.24 31.83
CA TYR A 52 -25.06 -21.98 30.66
C TYR A 52 -23.85 -22.63 29.99
N ASP A 53 -24.10 -23.74 29.32
CA ASP A 53 -23.17 -24.34 28.38
C ASP A 53 -23.61 -23.96 26.96
N ILE A 54 -22.63 -23.75 26.08
CA ILE A 54 -22.87 -23.54 24.65
C ILE A 54 -22.11 -24.60 23.86
N ASN A 55 -22.72 -25.09 22.78
CA ASN A 55 -22.09 -26.08 21.92
C ASN A 55 -20.75 -25.56 21.37
N LYS A 56 -19.78 -26.49 21.29
CA LYS A 56 -18.42 -26.21 20.78
C LYS A 56 -18.40 -25.68 19.34
N ILE A 57 -19.44 -25.95 18.56
CA ILE A 57 -19.59 -25.48 17.18
C ILE A 57 -20.97 -24.85 17.05
N VAL A 58 -21.01 -23.58 16.67
CA VAL A 58 -22.24 -22.84 16.37
C VAL A 58 -22.15 -22.30 14.95
N PRO A 59 -23.02 -22.73 14.01
CA PRO A 59 -23.07 -22.18 12.67
C PRO A 59 -23.37 -20.68 12.66
N PHE A 60 -22.88 -19.99 11.64
CA PHE A 60 -23.26 -18.61 11.38
C PHE A 60 -24.54 -18.59 10.51
N GLY A 61 -25.59 -17.92 10.98
CA GLY A 61 -26.97 -18.19 10.54
C GLY A 61 -27.71 -17.02 9.91
N TYR A 62 -27.04 -15.92 9.53
CA TYR A 62 -27.76 -14.71 9.09
C TYR A 62 -27.91 -14.56 7.56
N TYR A 63 -27.00 -15.10 6.72
CA TYR A 63 -27.08 -14.86 5.26
C TYR A 63 -27.01 -16.09 4.35
N ASN A 64 -26.35 -17.18 4.73
CA ASN A 64 -26.27 -18.36 3.85
C ASN A 64 -25.75 -19.61 4.60
N PRO A 65 -26.60 -20.43 5.22
CA PRO A 65 -26.15 -21.63 5.95
C PRO A 65 -25.45 -22.66 5.05
N GLU A 66 -25.57 -22.56 3.72
CA GLU A 66 -24.91 -23.45 2.75
C GLU A 66 -23.41 -23.17 2.60
N GLN A 67 -22.89 -22.03 3.10
CA GLN A 67 -21.48 -21.66 2.94
C GLN A 67 -20.53 -22.23 4.00
N GLY A 68 -21.02 -23.00 4.98
CA GLY A 68 -20.18 -23.63 6.00
C GLY A 68 -19.51 -22.64 6.97
N GLN A 69 -20.07 -21.45 7.15
CA GLN A 69 -19.53 -20.45 8.09
C GLN A 69 -19.85 -20.80 9.56
N ILE A 70 -18.93 -20.47 10.47
CA ILE A 70 -19.06 -20.75 11.91
C ILE A 70 -18.85 -19.48 12.75
N SER A 71 -19.69 -19.29 13.78
CA SER A 71 -19.62 -18.17 14.71
C SER A 71 -18.92 -18.51 16.03
N VAL A 72 -18.95 -19.80 16.39
CA VAL A 72 -18.21 -20.38 17.52
C VAL A 72 -17.59 -21.68 17.04
N TYR A 73 -16.30 -21.85 17.34
CA TYR A 73 -15.58 -23.11 17.17
C TYR A 73 -14.59 -23.27 18.31
N ILE A 74 -14.65 -24.39 19.03
CA ILE A 74 -13.69 -24.74 20.09
C ILE A 74 -13.38 -26.24 20.02
N ASP A 75 -12.11 -26.58 20.03
CA ASP A 75 -11.63 -27.96 20.18
C ASP A 75 -10.59 -28.07 21.31
N ASP A 76 -9.79 -29.15 21.31
CA ASP A 76 -8.80 -29.42 22.36
C ASP A 76 -7.46 -28.65 22.14
N GLU A 77 -7.30 -27.96 21.01
CA GLU A 77 -6.12 -27.15 20.67
C GLU A 77 -6.39 -25.65 20.67
N GLY A 78 -7.61 -25.23 20.35
CA GLY A 78 -8.02 -23.83 20.40
C GLY A 78 -9.41 -23.56 19.86
N GLY A 79 -9.72 -22.29 19.62
CA GLY A 79 -11.02 -21.88 19.14
C GLY A 79 -11.18 -20.39 18.88
N VAL A 80 -12.22 -20.05 18.12
CA VAL A 80 -12.64 -18.69 17.75
C VAL A 80 -14.08 -18.46 18.18
N ILE A 81 -14.38 -17.25 18.64
CA ILE A 81 -15.65 -16.87 19.24
C ILE A 81 -16.06 -15.47 18.76
N MET A 82 -17.28 -15.36 18.22
CA MET A 82 -17.96 -14.10 18.02
C MET A 82 -18.81 -13.75 19.24
N ALA A 83 -18.56 -12.60 19.86
CA ALA A 83 -19.30 -12.19 21.06
C ALA A 83 -20.83 -12.24 20.92
N PRO A 84 -21.46 -11.76 19.82
CA PRO A 84 -22.91 -11.76 19.72
C PRO A 84 -23.55 -13.15 19.62
N TYR A 85 -22.76 -14.17 19.28
CA TYR A 85 -23.19 -15.57 19.13
C TYR A 85 -22.72 -16.47 20.29
N PHE A 86 -22.12 -15.89 21.33
CA PHE A 86 -21.57 -16.65 22.46
C PHE A 86 -22.00 -16.10 23.81
N PHE A 87 -22.08 -14.77 23.95
CA PHE A 87 -22.45 -14.14 25.22
C PHE A 87 -23.94 -13.80 25.27
N ILE A 88 -24.61 -14.30 26.31
CA ILE A 88 -25.94 -13.85 26.71
C ILE A 88 -25.76 -12.60 27.58
N TYR A 89 -26.50 -11.52 27.28
CA TYR A 89 -26.35 -10.23 27.95
C TYR A 89 -27.70 -9.71 28.48
N PRO A 90 -27.69 -8.84 29.51
CA PRO A 90 -28.90 -8.21 30.01
C PRO A 90 -29.44 -7.16 29.03
N ASP A 91 -30.74 -7.17 28.76
CA ASP A 91 -31.41 -6.18 27.92
C ASP A 91 -31.56 -4.85 28.68
N VAL A 92 -30.44 -4.13 28.81
CA VAL A 92 -30.30 -2.88 29.55
C VAL A 92 -29.47 -1.88 28.74
N THR A 93 -29.73 -0.59 28.94
CA THR A 93 -29.05 0.51 28.23
C THR A 93 -27.88 1.10 29.01
N ASP A 94 -27.92 1.04 30.35
CA ASP A 94 -26.94 1.70 31.21
C ASP A 94 -25.90 0.71 31.74
N VAL A 95 -24.88 0.42 30.91
CA VAL A 95 -23.77 -0.47 31.29
C VAL A 95 -22.55 0.35 31.70
N SER A 96 -22.17 0.28 32.99
CA SER A 96 -20.99 0.98 33.51
C SER A 96 -19.68 0.31 33.09
N SER A 97 -19.64 -1.02 33.12
CA SER A 97 -18.44 -1.84 32.89
C SER A 97 -18.81 -3.25 32.46
N VAL A 98 -17.99 -3.86 31.60
CA VAL A 98 -18.06 -5.30 31.27
C VAL A 98 -16.68 -5.90 31.54
N ILE A 99 -16.65 -6.91 32.41
CA ILE A 99 -15.42 -7.59 32.85
C ILE A 99 -15.54 -9.06 32.48
N ILE A 100 -14.49 -9.61 31.87
CA ILE A 100 -14.46 -10.98 31.35
C ILE A 100 -13.26 -11.70 31.94
N ARG A 101 -13.45 -12.94 32.38
CA ARG A 101 -12.37 -13.83 32.78
C ARG A 101 -12.38 -15.06 31.90
N PHE A 102 -11.26 -15.32 31.24
CA PHE A 102 -11.07 -16.53 30.44
C PHE A 102 -10.35 -17.56 31.29
N ASN A 103 -11.07 -18.61 31.71
CA ASN A 103 -10.48 -19.77 32.37
C ASN A 103 -10.13 -20.81 31.30
N VAL A 104 -8.94 -20.68 30.71
CA VAL A 104 -8.47 -21.54 29.61
C VAL A 104 -7.45 -22.58 30.10
N PRO A 105 -7.29 -23.72 29.38
CA PRO A 105 -6.26 -24.70 29.68
C PRO A 105 -4.84 -24.11 29.77
N ALA A 106 -3.98 -24.75 30.54
CA ALA A 106 -2.59 -24.32 30.69
C ALA A 106 -1.85 -24.29 29.34
N GLY A 107 -1.10 -23.21 29.08
CA GLY A 107 -0.37 -23.01 27.84
C GLY A 107 -1.18 -22.38 26.70
N TRP A 108 -2.50 -22.21 26.86
CA TRP A 108 -3.30 -21.43 25.92
C TRP A 108 -3.05 -19.94 26.09
N LYS A 109 -3.03 -19.22 24.98
CA LYS A 109 -3.08 -17.75 24.95
C LYS A 109 -4.46 -17.30 24.54
N VAL A 110 -4.88 -16.13 25.00
CA VAL A 110 -6.11 -15.46 24.58
C VAL A 110 -5.72 -14.23 23.76
N VAL A 111 -6.20 -14.16 22.53
CA VAL A 111 -6.10 -12.97 21.67
C VAL A 111 -7.47 -12.34 21.61
N THR A 112 -7.56 -11.11 22.10
CA THR A 112 -8.82 -10.41 22.28
C THR A 112 -8.60 -8.90 22.21
N PRO A 113 -9.59 -8.13 21.70
CA PRO A 113 -9.55 -6.66 21.69
C PRO A 113 -9.79 -6.01 23.07
N TYR A 114 -9.84 -6.80 24.15
CA TYR A 114 -10.08 -6.32 25.51
C TYR A 114 -8.78 -6.00 26.26
N ILE A 115 -8.88 -5.08 27.21
CA ILE A 115 -7.75 -4.61 28.01
C ILE A 115 -7.49 -5.59 29.14
N GLU A 116 -6.31 -6.21 29.15
CA GLU A 116 -5.91 -7.12 30.23
C GLU A 116 -5.53 -6.33 31.50
N LYS A 117 -6.13 -6.69 32.64
CA LYS A 117 -5.84 -6.13 33.97
C LYS A 117 -6.02 -7.20 35.05
N ASP A 118 -5.02 -7.38 35.90
CA ASP A 118 -5.13 -8.16 37.15
C ASP A 118 -5.81 -9.55 37.02
N GLY A 119 -5.56 -10.27 35.92
CA GLY A 119 -6.14 -11.59 35.66
C GLY A 119 -7.57 -11.59 35.11
N HIS A 120 -8.10 -10.43 34.70
CA HIS A 120 -9.33 -10.27 33.93
C HIS A 120 -9.12 -9.35 32.72
N PHE A 121 -10.15 -9.26 31.89
CA PHE A 121 -10.20 -8.42 30.71
C PHE A 121 -11.35 -7.42 30.84
N GLU A 122 -11.06 -6.15 30.57
CA GLU A 122 -12.05 -5.08 30.55
C GLU A 122 -12.39 -4.71 29.11
N VAL A 123 -13.68 -4.66 28.79
CA VAL A 123 -14.12 -4.13 27.51
C VAL A 123 -13.84 -2.62 27.48
N GLN A 124 -13.13 -2.18 26.45
CA GLN A 124 -12.89 -0.75 26.23
C GLN A 124 -14.14 -0.08 25.68
N ARG A 125 -14.45 1.12 26.20
CA ARG A 125 -15.53 1.97 25.69
C ARG A 125 -15.03 2.76 24.48
N ILE A 126 -15.51 2.43 23.30
CA ILE A 126 -15.21 3.08 22.01
C ILE A 126 -16.33 4.03 21.64
N THR A 127 -17.57 3.58 21.79
CA THR A 127 -18.78 4.36 21.53
C THR A 127 -19.41 4.85 22.83
N ASN A 128 -20.58 5.48 22.75
CA ASN A 128 -21.34 5.84 23.95
C ASN A 128 -21.94 4.62 24.68
N SER A 129 -21.96 3.44 24.05
CA SER A 129 -22.55 2.23 24.63
C SER A 129 -21.52 1.13 24.74
N LEU A 130 -21.08 0.86 25.97
CA LEU A 130 -20.10 -0.19 26.25
C LEU A 130 -20.62 -1.58 25.87
N LEU A 131 -21.95 -1.80 25.95
CA LEU A 131 -22.57 -3.05 25.52
C LEU A 131 -22.46 -3.24 24.00
N ILE A 132 -22.60 -2.16 23.21
CA ILE A 132 -22.39 -2.19 21.75
C ILE A 132 -20.93 -2.53 21.44
N ASP A 133 -19.99 -1.91 22.15
CA ASP A 133 -18.55 -2.17 21.97
C ASP A 133 -18.16 -3.61 22.31
N PHE A 134 -18.87 -4.24 23.24
CA PHE A 134 -18.72 -5.64 23.61
C PHE A 134 -19.33 -6.57 22.55
N LEU A 135 -20.60 -6.37 22.22
CA LEU A 135 -21.37 -7.26 21.35
C LEU A 135 -20.94 -7.21 19.88
N HIS A 136 -20.15 -6.23 19.48
CA HIS A 136 -19.61 -6.17 18.12
C HIS A 136 -18.20 -6.75 18.00
N ARG A 137 -17.64 -7.40 19.03
CA ARG A 137 -16.33 -8.06 18.92
C ARG A 137 -16.43 -9.46 18.33
N GLN A 138 -15.65 -9.67 17.28
CA GLN A 138 -15.57 -10.95 16.58
C GLN A 138 -14.24 -11.66 16.78
N GLN A 139 -13.24 -10.96 17.30
CA GLN A 139 -11.86 -11.42 17.33
C GLN A 139 -11.48 -11.92 18.72
N ILE A 140 -12.25 -12.87 19.24
CA ILE A 140 -11.93 -13.52 20.49
C ILE A 140 -11.51 -14.93 20.13
N TYR A 141 -10.23 -15.22 20.24
CA TYR A 141 -9.74 -16.57 19.99
C TYR A 141 -8.68 -16.96 20.99
N MET A 142 -8.66 -18.23 21.30
CA MET A 142 -7.89 -18.77 22.40
C MET A 142 -7.40 -20.16 22.04
N GLY A 143 -6.20 -20.50 22.47
CA GLY A 143 -5.61 -21.79 22.12
C GLY A 143 -4.10 -21.79 22.16
N LYS A 144 -3.53 -22.90 21.69
CA LYS A 144 -2.11 -23.01 21.39
C LYS A 144 -1.81 -22.15 20.15
N MET A 145 -0.84 -21.25 20.30
CA MET A 145 -0.40 -20.40 19.19
C MET A 145 0.72 -21.10 18.43
N LYS A 146 0.52 -21.29 17.13
CA LYS A 146 1.58 -21.68 16.19
C LYS A 146 2.60 -20.56 16.06
N PHE A 147 2.11 -19.33 15.88
CA PHE A 147 2.89 -18.10 15.81
C PHE A 147 2.14 -16.98 16.55
N TYR A 148 2.88 -16.05 17.15
CA TYR A 148 2.30 -14.95 17.91
C TYR A 148 3.24 -13.75 17.94
N VAL A 149 2.68 -12.56 17.80
CA VAL A 149 3.40 -11.29 17.95
C VAL A 149 2.48 -10.25 18.58
N GLU A 150 3.04 -9.42 19.44
CA GLU A 150 2.39 -8.22 19.95
C GLU A 150 3.35 -7.04 19.89
N ARG A 151 2.80 -5.84 19.67
CA ARG A 151 3.57 -4.60 19.60
C ARG A 151 2.85 -3.47 20.30
N GLN A 152 3.59 -2.70 21.07
CA GLN A 152 3.08 -1.47 21.65
C GLN A 152 3.24 -0.32 20.64
N VAL A 153 2.14 0.40 20.38
CA VAL A 153 2.08 1.61 19.55
C VAL A 153 1.40 2.68 20.40
N ASP A 154 2.19 3.59 20.95
CA ASP A 154 1.77 4.54 21.98
C ASP A 154 1.01 3.86 23.14
N SER A 155 -0.28 4.16 23.30
CA SER A 155 -1.15 3.59 24.32
C SER A 155 -1.98 2.39 23.84
N CYS A 156 -1.72 1.91 22.62
CA CYS A 156 -2.42 0.80 21.99
C CYS A 156 -1.50 -0.43 21.88
N THR A 157 -1.97 -1.59 22.32
CA THR A 157 -1.29 -2.87 22.09
C THR A 157 -1.87 -3.55 20.86
N VAL A 158 -1.05 -3.73 19.81
CA VAL A 158 -1.43 -4.46 18.61
C VAL A 158 -1.08 -5.94 18.78
N LYS A 159 -1.99 -6.87 18.50
CA LYS A 159 -1.81 -8.31 18.71
C LYS A 159 -2.19 -9.09 17.45
N LEU A 160 -1.36 -10.06 17.06
CA LEU A 160 -1.64 -11.01 15.98
C LEU A 160 -1.18 -12.41 16.41
N GLY A 161 -2.07 -13.38 16.28
CA GLY A 161 -1.77 -14.78 16.58
C GLY A 161 -2.38 -15.73 15.55
N VAL A 162 -1.66 -16.81 15.26
CA VAL A 162 -2.11 -17.91 14.40
C VAL A 162 -2.23 -19.15 15.28
N LEU A 163 -3.43 -19.75 15.37
CA LEU A 163 -3.67 -20.94 16.18
C LEU A 163 -3.05 -22.19 15.54
N GLU A 164 -2.61 -23.16 16.34
CA GLU A 164 -2.13 -24.46 15.83
C GLU A 164 -3.22 -25.23 15.07
N VAL A 165 -4.47 -25.13 15.53
CA VAL A 165 -5.64 -25.75 14.92
C VAL A 165 -6.05 -25.08 13.60
N ASP A 166 -5.56 -23.88 13.31
CA ASP A 166 -5.89 -23.18 12.06
C ASP A 166 -5.20 -23.83 10.85
N LYS A 167 -6.00 -24.43 9.98
CA LYS A 167 -5.64 -25.05 8.69
C LYS A 167 -6.14 -24.24 7.50
N GLY A 168 -6.64 -23.02 7.73
CA GLY A 168 -7.14 -22.13 6.69
C GLY A 168 -6.06 -21.67 5.71
N LEU A 169 -6.51 -21.12 4.58
CA LEU A 169 -5.62 -20.66 3.51
C LEU A 169 -4.59 -19.65 4.00
N ASP A 170 -4.96 -18.74 4.90
CA ASP A 170 -4.02 -17.72 5.37
C ASP A 170 -2.92 -18.32 6.24
N ALA A 171 -3.29 -19.21 7.16
CA ALA A 171 -2.36 -19.91 8.06
C ALA A 171 -1.41 -20.87 7.31
N THR A 172 -1.79 -21.32 6.12
CA THR A 172 -1.04 -22.28 5.31
C THR A 172 -0.22 -21.62 4.20
N ASN A 173 -0.75 -20.58 3.55
CA ASN A 173 -0.11 -19.92 2.40
C ASN A 173 0.67 -18.68 2.78
N TYR A 174 0.22 -17.91 3.78
CA TYR A 174 0.81 -16.61 4.10
C TYR A 174 1.56 -16.60 5.44
N TYR A 175 1.02 -17.24 6.47
CA TYR A 175 1.65 -17.30 7.80
C TYR A 175 2.37 -18.62 8.04
N ARG A 176 3.44 -18.85 7.30
CA ARG A 176 4.18 -20.13 7.32
C ARG A 176 5.23 -20.16 8.41
N THR A 177 5.74 -18.99 8.80
CA THR A 177 6.81 -18.80 9.77
C THR A 177 6.49 -17.66 10.73
N GLN A 178 7.22 -17.57 11.85
CA GLN A 178 7.13 -16.43 12.75
C GLN A 178 7.52 -15.12 12.04
N ALA A 179 8.46 -15.15 11.09
CA ALA A 179 8.88 -13.98 10.33
C ALA A 179 7.74 -13.42 9.46
N ASP A 180 6.88 -14.27 8.90
CA ASP A 180 5.71 -13.82 8.13
C ASP A 180 4.72 -13.04 9.01
N VAL A 181 4.51 -13.51 10.24
CA VAL A 181 3.64 -12.86 11.23
C VAL A 181 4.24 -11.53 11.71
N GLU A 182 5.55 -11.48 11.94
CA GLU A 182 6.27 -10.24 12.25
C GLU A 182 6.18 -9.21 11.11
N ASN A 183 6.30 -9.66 9.86
CA ASN A 183 6.15 -8.79 8.70
C ASN A 183 4.73 -8.23 8.59
N ALA A 184 3.71 -9.07 8.75
CA ALA A 184 2.32 -8.62 8.79
C ALA A 184 2.10 -7.59 9.91
N MET A 185 2.64 -7.82 11.11
CA MET A 185 2.57 -6.87 12.22
C MET A 185 3.25 -5.53 11.91
N ASN A 186 4.41 -5.54 11.24
CA ASN A 186 5.08 -4.31 10.80
C ASN A 186 4.20 -3.46 9.88
N VAL A 187 3.58 -4.10 8.89
CA VAL A 187 2.68 -3.44 7.93
C VAL A 187 1.43 -2.92 8.65
N THR A 188 0.79 -3.75 9.49
CA THR A 188 -0.38 -3.36 10.28
C THR A 188 -0.10 -2.14 11.15
N VAL A 189 1.01 -2.13 11.89
CA VAL A 189 1.37 -1.01 12.76
C VAL A 189 1.55 0.27 11.96
N LYS A 190 2.26 0.18 10.82
CA LYS A 190 2.46 1.32 9.93
C LYS A 190 1.14 1.87 9.37
N CYS A 191 0.21 1.00 8.98
CA CYS A 191 -1.12 1.40 8.55
C CYS A 191 -1.93 2.02 9.70
N LEU A 192 -1.87 1.45 10.91
CA LEU A 192 -2.56 1.99 12.07
C LEU A 192 -2.05 3.38 12.44
N GLU A 193 -0.74 3.59 12.48
CA GLU A 193 -0.12 4.90 12.74
C GLU A 193 -0.60 5.95 11.73
N ALA A 194 -0.63 5.60 10.44
CA ALA A 194 -1.13 6.51 9.40
C ALA A 194 -2.61 6.87 9.58
N LEU A 195 -3.44 5.93 10.02
CA LEU A 195 -4.85 6.19 10.29
C LEU A 195 -5.04 7.01 11.57
N VAL A 196 -4.23 6.79 12.59
CA VAL A 196 -4.23 7.59 13.83
C VAL A 196 -3.83 9.04 13.52
N ASP A 197 -2.80 9.25 12.70
CA ASP A 197 -2.41 10.58 12.25
C ASP A 197 -3.51 11.25 11.40
N PHE A 198 -4.22 10.46 10.59
CA PHE A 198 -5.31 10.94 9.76
C PHE A 198 -6.55 11.35 10.58
N PHE A 199 -7.00 10.53 11.51
CA PHE A 199 -8.18 10.81 12.35
C PHE A 199 -7.86 11.66 13.60
N GLY A 200 -6.57 11.81 13.93
CA GLY A 200 -6.07 12.62 15.04
C GLY A 200 -6.12 11.93 16.41
N GLU A 201 -6.64 10.70 16.49
CA GLU A 201 -6.63 9.89 17.71
C GLU A 201 -6.68 8.39 17.41
N ASN A 202 -6.25 7.58 18.38
CA ASN A 202 -6.50 6.15 18.39
C ASN A 202 -7.61 5.83 19.40
N PRO A 203 -8.82 5.42 18.96
CA PRO A 203 -9.91 5.09 19.88
C PRO A 203 -9.71 3.71 20.56
N TYR A 204 -8.65 2.99 20.23
CA TYR A 204 -8.36 1.64 20.71
C TYR A 204 -7.15 1.58 21.65
N LYS A 205 -7.29 0.89 22.78
CA LYS A 205 -6.20 0.47 23.68
C LYS A 205 -5.63 -0.90 23.34
N VAL A 206 -6.41 -1.74 22.69
CA VAL A 206 -5.96 -3.00 22.12
C VAL A 206 -6.52 -3.13 20.70
N PHE A 207 -5.63 -3.45 19.76
CA PHE A 207 -5.94 -3.65 18.35
C PHE A 207 -5.51 -5.07 17.95
N THR A 208 -6.45 -5.95 17.70
CA THR A 208 -6.17 -7.32 17.28
C THR A 208 -6.07 -7.45 15.76
N MET A 209 -5.57 -8.59 15.30
CA MET A 209 -5.57 -9.04 13.91
C MET A 209 -5.79 -10.55 13.96
N TYR A 210 -6.48 -11.13 12.98
CA TYR A 210 -6.77 -12.56 12.95
C TYR A 210 -6.69 -13.11 11.52
N THR A 211 -6.50 -14.41 11.41
CA THR A 211 -6.55 -15.16 10.16
C THR A 211 -7.99 -15.41 9.72
N ARG A 212 -8.24 -15.66 8.43
CA ARG A 212 -9.46 -16.36 8.01
C ARG A 212 -9.43 -17.80 8.49
N PHE A 213 -9.74 -17.98 9.77
CA PHE A 213 -9.62 -19.24 10.49
C PHE A 213 -10.45 -20.34 9.84
N SER A 214 -9.85 -21.52 9.67
CA SER A 214 -10.58 -22.73 9.32
C SER A 214 -9.91 -23.93 9.98
N PRO A 215 -10.63 -24.81 10.70
CA PRO A 215 -10.06 -26.03 11.25
C PRO A 215 -9.77 -27.09 10.16
N SER A 216 -10.12 -26.82 8.90
CA SER A 216 -9.97 -27.75 7.77
C SER A 216 -9.09 -27.18 6.65
N PRO A 217 -8.25 -28.00 6.00
CA PRO A 217 -7.48 -27.60 4.82
C PRO A 217 -8.37 -27.33 3.59
N THR A 218 -9.62 -27.78 3.59
CA THR A 218 -10.60 -27.44 2.54
C THR A 218 -11.18 -26.04 2.70
N ASN A 219 -10.73 -25.29 3.71
CA ASN A 219 -11.23 -23.97 4.09
C ASN A 219 -12.74 -23.97 4.42
N GLN A 220 -13.23 -25.11 4.91
CA GLN A 220 -14.62 -25.37 5.25
C GLN A 220 -14.71 -26.37 6.43
N PRO A 221 -15.44 -26.08 7.51
CA PRO A 221 -16.08 -24.78 7.80
C PRO A 221 -15.04 -23.68 8.01
N TYR A 222 -15.42 -22.42 7.90
CA TYR A 222 -14.49 -21.30 8.15
C TYR A 222 -15.16 -20.21 8.99
N PHE A 223 -14.35 -19.54 9.79
CA PHE A 223 -14.78 -18.34 10.49
C PHE A 223 -15.05 -17.26 9.43
N PRO A 224 -16.25 -16.65 9.41
CA PRO A 224 -16.67 -15.77 8.34
C PRO A 224 -15.61 -14.69 8.11
N ASP A 225 -15.15 -14.65 6.87
CA ASP A 225 -14.27 -13.60 6.36
C ASP A 225 -15.02 -12.27 6.34
N ASP A 226 -16.33 -12.30 6.16
CA ASP A 226 -17.08 -11.18 5.65
C ASP A 226 -17.53 -10.18 6.73
N ARG A 227 -17.11 -8.93 6.55
CA ARG A 227 -17.92 -7.70 6.71
C ARG A 227 -18.17 -7.10 8.11
N TYR A 228 -17.61 -7.62 9.20
CA TYR A 228 -18.06 -7.17 10.53
C TYR A 228 -16.93 -6.75 11.49
N MET A 229 -16.47 -5.51 11.28
CA MET A 229 -15.89 -4.52 12.21
C MET A 229 -15.21 -4.95 13.53
N GLY A 230 -13.97 -4.49 13.69
CA GLY A 230 -13.37 -4.17 15.00
C GLY A 230 -11.97 -4.74 15.17
N ASN A 231 -10.97 -3.93 14.80
CA ASN A 231 -9.53 -4.17 14.84
C ASN A 231 -8.99 -5.09 13.73
N GLY A 232 -8.73 -4.57 12.54
CA GLY A 232 -7.84 -5.26 11.59
C GLY A 232 -8.42 -6.48 10.87
N TYR A 233 -8.33 -6.47 9.55
CA TYR A 233 -8.78 -7.55 8.66
C TYR A 233 -7.65 -8.51 8.32
N ALA A 234 -7.95 -9.72 7.81
CA ALA A 234 -6.96 -10.72 7.43
C ALA A 234 -5.71 -10.19 6.70
N TYR A 235 -4.61 -10.95 6.72
CA TYR A 235 -3.41 -10.60 5.99
C TYR A 235 -3.69 -10.44 4.50
N TRP A 236 -3.27 -9.30 3.97
CA TRP A 236 -3.16 -9.08 2.54
C TRP A 236 -1.68 -9.15 2.15
N PRO A 237 -1.34 -9.89 1.08
CA PRO A 237 0.03 -9.98 0.61
C PRO A 237 0.54 -8.62 0.11
N GLU A 238 1.83 -8.58 -0.20
CA GLU A 238 2.45 -7.47 -0.92
C GLU A 238 1.62 -7.10 -2.17
N HIS A 239 1.64 -5.82 -2.55
CA HIS A 239 0.79 -5.23 -3.61
C HIS A 239 -0.72 -5.18 -3.31
N ARG A 240 -1.18 -5.62 -2.12
CA ARG A 240 -2.58 -5.52 -1.66
C ARG A 240 -2.77 -4.79 -0.33
N TRP A 241 -1.78 -4.03 0.11
CA TRP A 241 -1.89 -3.26 1.36
C TRP A 241 -2.86 -2.08 1.29
N ASP A 242 -3.29 -1.67 0.09
CA ASP A 242 -4.44 -0.79 -0.12
C ASP A 242 -5.73 -1.39 0.47
N GLU A 243 -5.92 -2.70 0.33
CA GLU A 243 -7.07 -3.39 0.93
C GLU A 243 -6.93 -3.51 2.45
N LEU A 244 -5.73 -3.79 2.96
CA LEU A 244 -5.48 -3.79 4.40
C LEU A 244 -5.84 -2.43 5.00
N LEU A 245 -5.33 -1.35 4.42
CA LEU A 245 -5.57 0.01 4.91
C LEU A 245 -7.04 0.41 4.76
N GLY A 246 -7.64 0.15 3.60
CA GLY A 246 -9.05 0.42 3.34
C GLY A 246 -9.98 -0.31 4.31
N HIS A 247 -9.68 -1.56 4.67
CA HIS A 247 -10.44 -2.29 5.68
C HIS A 247 -10.11 -1.87 7.11
N MET A 248 -8.91 -1.35 7.40
CA MET A 248 -8.59 -0.83 8.73
C MET A 248 -9.29 0.50 9.05
N ILE A 249 -9.62 1.30 8.02
CA ILE A 249 -10.42 2.55 8.16
C ILE A 249 -11.76 2.30 8.85
N TYR A 250 -12.30 1.10 8.73
CA TYR A 250 -13.54 0.66 9.35
C TYR A 250 -13.53 0.73 10.87
N ALA A 251 -12.35 0.64 11.48
CA ALA A 251 -12.17 0.86 12.90
C ALA A 251 -12.44 2.34 13.31
N PHE A 252 -12.38 3.28 12.38
CA PHE A 252 -12.59 4.69 12.67
C PHE A 252 -13.96 5.18 12.19
N MET A 253 -14.41 4.69 11.04
CA MET A 253 -15.73 5.01 10.48
C MET A 253 -16.46 3.79 9.91
N ILE A 254 -17.73 3.64 10.25
CA ILE A 254 -18.58 2.48 9.89
C ILE A 254 -19.91 2.95 9.33
N ALA A 255 -20.40 2.23 8.33
CA ALA A 255 -21.74 2.37 7.81
C ALA A 255 -22.78 2.09 8.92
N ASP A 256 -23.77 2.98 9.06
CA ASP A 256 -24.89 2.79 10.00
C ASP A 256 -25.88 1.73 9.49
N PHE A 257 -25.42 0.48 9.49
CA PHE A 257 -26.31 -0.65 9.57
C PHE A 257 -26.82 -0.72 11.02
N GLN A 258 -28.13 -0.92 11.22
CA GLN A 258 -28.74 -1.07 12.57
C GLN A 258 -28.04 -2.11 13.46
N ILE A 259 -27.22 -2.94 12.83
CA ILE A 259 -26.55 -4.09 13.35
C ILE A 259 -25.09 -3.83 13.79
N PHE A 260 -24.37 -2.77 13.36
CA PHE A 260 -22.90 -2.70 13.54
C PHE A 260 -22.33 -1.32 13.90
N ARG A 261 -22.85 -0.68 14.95
CA ARG A 261 -22.37 0.63 15.45
C ARG A 261 -21.11 0.53 16.33
N SER A 262 -20.00 -0.04 15.85
CA SER A 262 -18.80 -0.30 16.68
C SER A 262 -17.60 0.61 16.48
N ALA A 263 -17.67 1.55 15.54
CA ALA A 263 -16.66 2.58 15.34
C ALA A 263 -17.16 3.95 15.84
N PRO A 264 -16.26 4.89 16.17
CA PRO A 264 -16.65 6.21 16.69
C PRO A 264 -17.51 7.03 15.71
N LEU A 265 -17.22 6.97 14.41
CA LEU A 265 -17.95 7.74 13.40
C LEU A 265 -18.93 6.83 12.64
N LEU A 266 -20.22 7.18 12.64
CA LEU A 266 -21.22 6.53 11.79
C LEU A 266 -21.36 7.32 10.48
N VAL A 267 -21.34 6.61 9.35
CA VAL A 267 -21.45 7.21 8.00
C VAL A 267 -22.45 6.41 7.15
N LYS A 268 -22.82 6.91 5.97
CA LYS A 268 -23.50 6.12 4.94
C LYS A 268 -22.53 5.17 4.23
N GLU A 269 -23.04 4.07 3.71
CA GLU A 269 -22.23 3.01 3.10
C GLU A 269 -21.43 3.52 1.89
N GLU A 270 -21.98 4.44 1.08
CA GLU A 270 -21.26 4.98 -0.07
C GLU A 270 -20.02 5.80 0.35
N ILE A 271 -20.08 6.46 1.51
CA ILE A 271 -18.94 7.20 2.08
C ILE A 271 -17.93 6.21 2.67
N MET A 272 -18.38 5.22 3.43
CA MET A 272 -17.51 4.21 4.05
C MET A 272 -16.74 3.41 2.99
N LYS A 273 -17.45 2.81 2.03
CA LYS A 273 -16.87 1.96 0.98
C LYS A 273 -16.18 2.80 -0.08
N GLY A 274 -16.88 3.79 -0.61
CA GLY A 274 -16.40 4.55 -1.75
C GLY A 274 -15.25 5.50 -1.43
N ILE A 275 -15.46 6.39 -0.45
CA ILE A 275 -14.42 7.37 -0.08
C ILE A 275 -13.41 6.73 0.89
N GLY A 276 -13.90 5.99 1.89
CA GLY A 276 -13.06 5.33 2.88
C GLY A 276 -12.18 4.21 2.31
N GLU A 277 -12.78 3.09 1.92
CA GLU A 277 -12.00 1.95 1.42
C GLU A 277 -11.37 2.24 0.06
N MET A 278 -12.18 2.63 -0.93
CA MET A 278 -11.76 2.62 -2.34
C MET A 278 -10.94 3.84 -2.77
N TYR A 279 -11.03 4.98 -2.08
CA TYR A 279 -10.19 6.16 -2.35
C TYR A 279 -9.04 6.28 -1.36
N TYR A 280 -9.31 6.32 -0.05
CA TYR A 280 -8.22 6.43 0.93
C TYR A 280 -7.35 5.18 1.00
N GLY A 281 -7.87 3.98 0.77
CA GLY A 281 -7.08 2.75 0.72
C GLY A 281 -5.87 2.86 -0.24
N PRO A 282 -6.10 3.00 -1.56
CA PRO A 282 -5.01 3.16 -2.53
C PRO A 282 -4.17 4.44 -2.33
N LYS A 283 -4.79 5.59 -2.03
CA LYS A 283 -4.08 6.86 -1.79
C LYS A 283 -3.05 6.73 -0.67
N ARG A 284 -3.48 6.20 0.49
CA ARG A 284 -2.60 6.05 1.65
C ARG A 284 -1.58 4.94 1.47
N ALA A 285 -1.95 3.84 0.82
CA ALA A 285 -0.99 2.79 0.52
C ALA A 285 0.13 3.29 -0.40
N TRP A 286 -0.20 4.11 -1.40
CA TRP A 286 0.81 4.80 -2.22
C TRP A 286 1.71 5.71 -1.37
N GLU A 287 1.15 6.56 -0.51
CA GLU A 287 1.93 7.46 0.37
C GLU A 287 2.88 6.69 1.31
N LEU A 288 2.44 5.53 1.81
CA LEU A 288 3.20 4.73 2.77
C LEU A 288 4.25 3.84 2.13
N PHE A 289 3.91 3.20 1.01
CA PHE A 289 4.72 2.11 0.44
C PHE A 289 5.32 2.46 -0.92
N ASN A 290 4.87 3.55 -1.55
CA ASN A 290 5.40 4.05 -2.82
C ASN A 290 5.39 3.00 -3.94
N ASP A 291 4.34 2.15 -3.96
CA ASP A 291 4.15 1.16 -5.01
C ASP A 291 3.12 1.64 -6.04
N PRO A 292 3.52 1.84 -7.30
CA PRO A 292 2.64 2.43 -8.32
C PRO A 292 1.42 1.55 -8.65
N VAL A 293 1.42 0.28 -8.21
CA VAL A 293 0.28 -0.62 -8.37
C VAL A 293 -1.03 -0.02 -7.84
N TYR A 294 -0.98 0.73 -6.74
CA TYR A 294 -2.18 1.31 -6.12
C TYR A 294 -2.81 2.40 -7.00
N LEU A 295 -1.98 3.22 -7.65
CA LEU A 295 -2.45 4.25 -8.57
C LEU A 295 -2.95 3.63 -9.89
N GLY A 296 -2.27 2.58 -10.37
CA GLY A 296 -2.72 1.78 -11.51
C GLY A 296 -4.10 1.15 -11.28
N LYS A 297 -4.34 0.57 -10.09
CA LYS A 297 -5.65 0.06 -9.66
C LYS A 297 -6.73 1.13 -9.66
N MET A 298 -6.46 2.34 -9.16
CA MET A 298 -7.43 3.43 -9.19
C MET A 298 -7.86 3.79 -10.62
N TYR A 299 -6.91 3.87 -11.55
CA TYR A 299 -7.22 4.13 -12.96
C TYR A 299 -7.98 2.98 -13.61
N TYR A 300 -7.63 1.73 -13.27
CA TYR A 300 -8.38 0.55 -13.72
C TYR A 300 -9.84 0.61 -13.27
N CYS A 301 -10.11 0.93 -12.00
CA CYS A 301 -11.46 1.13 -11.49
C CYS A 301 -12.20 2.27 -12.20
N TYR A 302 -11.49 3.31 -12.66
CA TYR A 302 -12.09 4.42 -13.40
C TYR A 302 -12.61 3.97 -14.77
N LEU A 303 -11.84 3.13 -15.48
CA LEU A 303 -12.29 2.58 -16.77
C LEU A 303 -13.55 1.72 -16.61
N ILE A 304 -13.67 0.99 -15.48
CA ILE A 304 -14.90 0.26 -15.15
C ILE A 304 -16.04 1.23 -14.86
N TYR A 305 -15.84 2.22 -13.99
CA TYR A 305 -16.83 3.26 -13.69
C TYR A 305 -17.36 3.92 -14.96
N GLU A 306 -16.47 4.29 -15.87
CA GLU A 306 -16.81 4.88 -17.15
C GLU A 306 -17.67 3.94 -18.01
N ARG A 307 -17.36 2.64 -18.04
CA ARG A 307 -18.17 1.68 -18.79
C ARG A 307 -19.55 1.50 -18.20
N PHE A 308 -19.67 1.47 -16.88
CA PHE A 308 -20.95 1.35 -16.19
C PHE A 308 -21.87 2.55 -16.44
N LEU A 309 -21.32 3.77 -16.54
CA LEU A 309 -22.08 4.95 -16.93
C LEU A 309 -22.66 4.85 -18.36
N GLN A 310 -22.05 4.05 -19.22
CA GLN A 310 -22.53 3.77 -20.58
C GLN A 310 -23.44 2.52 -20.64
N SER A 311 -23.85 1.98 -19.50
CA SER A 311 -24.76 0.83 -19.40
C SER A 311 -26.03 1.20 -18.64
N ASN A 312 -26.98 0.27 -18.54
CA ASN A 312 -28.19 0.43 -17.75
C ASN A 312 -28.01 0.01 -16.27
N LYS A 313 -26.76 -0.11 -15.80
CA LYS A 313 -26.40 -0.65 -14.49
C LYS A 313 -25.94 0.42 -13.49
N THR A 314 -26.15 1.71 -13.76
CA THR A 314 -25.80 2.79 -12.82
C THR A 314 -26.62 2.78 -11.53
N GLY A 315 -27.83 2.22 -11.55
CA GLY A 315 -28.65 2.01 -10.35
C GLY A 315 -28.25 0.80 -9.49
N TRP A 316 -27.18 0.09 -9.85
CA TRP A 316 -26.69 -1.06 -9.09
C TRP A 316 -25.98 -0.59 -7.82
N VAL A 317 -26.30 -1.23 -6.69
CA VAL A 317 -25.74 -0.85 -5.38
C VAL A 317 -24.21 -0.82 -5.41
N GLU A 318 -23.59 -1.80 -6.07
CA GLU A 318 -22.14 -1.88 -6.16
C GLU A 318 -21.49 -0.78 -7.02
N PHE A 319 -22.21 -0.26 -8.01
CA PHE A 319 -21.75 0.91 -8.75
C PHE A 319 -21.66 2.12 -7.82
N LEU A 320 -22.68 2.35 -7.01
CA LEU A 320 -22.72 3.46 -6.06
C LEU A 320 -21.66 3.30 -4.96
N LEU A 321 -21.49 2.09 -4.42
CA LEU A 321 -20.59 1.81 -3.31
C LEU A 321 -19.11 1.76 -3.70
N TYR A 322 -18.77 1.07 -4.78
CA TYR A 322 -17.37 0.74 -5.10
C TYR A 322 -16.79 1.57 -6.24
N LEU A 323 -17.62 2.02 -7.19
CA LEU A 323 -17.13 2.68 -8.40
C LEU A 323 -17.27 4.21 -8.33
N LYS A 324 -18.46 4.74 -8.00
CA LYS A 324 -18.67 6.19 -7.98
C LYS A 324 -17.91 6.89 -6.87
N GLY A 325 -18.02 6.37 -5.64
CA GLY A 325 -17.45 6.98 -4.44
C GLY A 325 -15.95 7.31 -4.47
N PRO A 326 -15.04 6.45 -4.98
CA PRO A 326 -13.63 6.81 -5.00
C PRO A 326 -13.29 8.00 -5.91
N PHE A 327 -14.05 8.17 -7.00
CA PHE A 327 -13.88 9.31 -7.90
C PHE A 327 -14.54 10.58 -7.35
N VAL A 328 -15.59 10.45 -6.54
CA VAL A 328 -16.09 11.57 -5.72
C VAL A 328 -14.99 12.03 -4.76
N GLY A 329 -14.33 11.10 -4.06
CA GLY A 329 -13.20 11.43 -3.18
C GLY A 329 -12.07 12.14 -3.92
N LEU A 330 -11.64 11.61 -5.06
CA LEU A 330 -10.58 12.20 -5.88
C LEU A 330 -10.93 13.60 -6.41
N MET A 331 -12.16 13.77 -6.92
CA MET A 331 -12.66 15.05 -7.41
C MET A 331 -12.73 16.08 -6.27
N LEU A 332 -13.33 15.73 -5.14
CA LEU A 332 -13.45 16.63 -3.99
C LEU A 332 -12.06 17.05 -3.49
N ASP A 333 -11.11 16.12 -3.38
CA ASP A 333 -9.75 16.45 -2.95
C ASP A 333 -9.08 17.47 -3.90
N SER A 334 -9.23 17.28 -5.22
CA SER A 334 -8.70 18.21 -6.22
C SER A 334 -9.38 19.58 -6.15
N GLU A 335 -10.71 19.63 -6.05
CA GLU A 335 -11.47 20.88 -6.02
C GLU A 335 -11.27 21.66 -4.72
N ILE A 336 -11.17 20.97 -3.58
CA ILE A 336 -10.82 21.59 -2.29
C ILE A 336 -9.43 22.23 -2.36
N GLN A 337 -8.44 21.51 -2.92
CA GLN A 337 -7.09 22.05 -3.09
C GLN A 337 -7.10 23.27 -4.02
N LYS A 338 -7.84 23.25 -5.13
CA LYS A 338 -7.97 24.41 -6.03
C LYS A 338 -8.63 25.59 -5.32
N ALA A 339 -9.75 25.36 -4.64
CA ALA A 339 -10.50 26.38 -3.91
C ALA A 339 -9.65 27.07 -2.84
N THR A 340 -8.76 26.33 -2.18
CA THR A 340 -7.98 26.81 -1.04
C THR A 340 -6.52 27.12 -1.35
N GLY A 341 -6.13 27.14 -2.63
CA GLY A 341 -4.74 27.35 -3.05
C GLY A 341 -3.76 26.30 -2.52
N GLY A 342 -4.24 25.07 -2.30
CA GLY A 342 -3.47 23.92 -1.81
C GLY A 342 -3.28 23.87 -0.29
N THR A 343 -3.92 24.78 0.47
CA THR A 343 -3.77 24.82 1.93
C THR A 343 -4.67 23.83 2.67
N LYS A 344 -5.72 23.33 1.99
CA LYS A 344 -6.65 22.31 2.49
C LYS A 344 -6.83 21.19 1.48
N SER A 345 -7.23 20.03 1.98
CA SER A 345 -7.53 18.83 1.18
C SER A 345 -8.81 18.15 1.70
N LEU A 346 -9.22 17.07 1.04
CA LEU A 346 -10.31 16.22 1.55
C LEU A 346 -9.98 15.65 2.95
N ASP A 347 -8.69 15.58 3.31
CA ASP A 347 -8.28 15.13 4.63
C ASP A 347 -8.76 16.09 5.73
N ASP A 348 -8.70 17.41 5.50
CA ASP A 348 -9.19 18.41 6.44
C ASP A 348 -10.70 18.29 6.65
N VAL A 349 -11.44 18.00 5.58
CA VAL A 349 -12.90 17.77 5.62
C VAL A 349 -13.23 16.53 6.43
N MET A 350 -12.54 15.42 6.19
CA MET A 350 -12.77 14.19 6.95
C MET A 350 -12.39 14.33 8.43
N LYS A 351 -11.32 15.07 8.75
CA LYS A 351 -10.97 15.45 10.12
C LYS A 351 -12.06 16.28 10.79
N TYR A 352 -12.61 17.26 10.06
CA TYR A 352 -13.74 18.06 10.54
C TYR A 352 -14.96 17.19 10.84
N ILE A 353 -15.37 16.33 9.90
CA ILE A 353 -16.50 15.40 10.04
C ILE A 353 -16.27 14.49 11.25
N TYR A 354 -15.10 13.86 11.36
CA TYR A 354 -14.77 12.98 12.46
C TYR A 354 -14.85 13.70 13.80
N SER A 355 -14.23 14.88 13.93
CA SER A 355 -14.26 15.66 15.16
C SER A 355 -15.67 16.13 15.55
N THR A 356 -16.55 16.37 14.57
CA THR A 356 -17.91 16.87 14.76
C THR A 356 -18.87 15.76 15.17
N TYR A 357 -18.80 14.61 14.51
CA TYR A 357 -19.82 13.56 14.60
C TYR A 357 -19.38 12.31 15.36
N LYS A 358 -18.10 12.16 15.71
CA LYS A 358 -17.63 11.01 16.50
C LYS A 358 -18.44 10.86 17.80
N ASN A 359 -18.91 9.65 18.07
CA ASN A 359 -19.69 9.29 19.24
C ASN A 359 -20.94 10.15 19.45
N THR A 360 -21.51 10.75 18.41
CA THR A 360 -22.79 11.46 18.50
C THR A 360 -23.99 10.54 18.24
N GLY A 361 -23.76 9.41 17.56
CA GLY A 361 -24.81 8.55 17.02
C GLY A 361 -25.47 9.09 15.75
N HIS A 362 -25.01 10.24 15.23
CA HIS A 362 -25.41 10.78 13.94
C HIS A 362 -24.73 10.01 12.81
N THR A 363 -25.51 9.67 11.78
CA THR A 363 -25.03 8.97 10.58
C THR A 363 -24.76 9.99 9.50
N VAL A 364 -23.48 10.25 9.25
CA VAL A 364 -23.01 11.21 8.25
C VAL A 364 -23.40 10.76 6.85
N ASP A 365 -24.08 11.63 6.12
CA ASP A 365 -24.42 11.43 4.70
C ASP A 365 -23.72 12.44 3.78
N TYR A 366 -24.09 12.46 2.50
CA TYR A 366 -23.49 13.39 1.53
C TYR A 366 -23.86 14.86 1.77
N HIS A 367 -24.98 15.17 2.43
CA HIS A 367 -25.32 16.55 2.81
C HIS A 367 -24.41 17.05 3.94
N ASP A 368 -24.10 16.17 4.91
CA ASP A 368 -23.08 16.46 5.92
C ASP A 368 -21.70 16.64 5.28
N LEU A 369 -21.33 15.79 4.32
CA LEU A 369 -20.07 15.92 3.58
C LEU A 369 -20.01 17.25 2.81
N GLN A 370 -21.07 17.63 2.10
CA GLN A 370 -21.13 18.93 1.42
C GLN A 370 -20.94 20.07 2.41
N SER A 371 -21.72 20.07 3.49
CA SER A 371 -21.67 21.11 4.51
C SER A 371 -20.27 21.23 5.13
N ALA A 372 -19.59 20.09 5.34
CA ALA A 372 -18.21 20.04 5.82
C ALA A 372 -17.21 20.61 4.80
N VAL A 373 -17.35 20.28 3.51
CA VAL A 373 -16.52 20.85 2.43
C VAL A 373 -16.68 22.37 2.39
N GLU A 374 -17.90 22.87 2.40
CA GLU A 374 -18.19 24.31 2.35
C GLU A 374 -17.67 25.03 3.61
N THR A 375 -17.79 24.38 4.78
CA THR A 375 -17.26 24.91 6.05
C THR A 375 -15.74 25.00 6.04
N VAL A 376 -15.05 23.96 5.58
CA VAL A 376 -13.57 23.90 5.57
C VAL A 376 -12.98 24.83 4.52
N THR A 377 -13.63 24.97 3.37
CA THR A 377 -13.13 25.78 2.25
C THR A 377 -13.59 27.24 2.32
N GLY A 378 -14.72 27.51 2.96
CA GLY A 378 -15.41 28.81 2.92
C GLY A 378 -16.02 29.14 1.55
N GLN A 379 -16.22 28.15 0.69
CA GLN A 379 -16.76 28.30 -0.67
C GLN A 379 -17.99 27.44 -0.89
N ASP A 380 -18.84 27.84 -1.84
CA ASP A 380 -20.04 27.09 -2.25
C ASP A 380 -19.67 25.95 -3.18
N PHE A 381 -20.06 24.72 -2.82
CA PHE A 381 -19.83 23.50 -3.60
C PHE A 381 -21.15 22.90 -4.12
N SER A 382 -22.28 23.60 -3.97
CA SER A 382 -23.62 23.10 -4.29
C SER A 382 -23.77 22.63 -5.73
N GLU A 383 -23.24 23.37 -6.71
CA GLU A 383 -23.31 22.97 -8.12
C GLU A 383 -22.51 21.67 -8.38
N LEU A 384 -21.32 21.56 -7.80
CA LEU A 384 -20.46 20.38 -7.94
C LEU A 384 -21.16 19.13 -7.38
N PHE A 385 -21.72 19.24 -6.18
CA PHE A 385 -22.46 18.15 -5.53
C PHE A 385 -23.73 17.79 -6.31
N SER A 386 -24.49 18.80 -6.76
CA SER A 386 -25.71 18.58 -7.55
C SER A 386 -25.43 17.81 -8.84
N ARG A 387 -24.30 18.07 -9.51
CA ARG A 387 -23.98 17.44 -10.80
C ARG A 387 -23.41 16.03 -10.63
N TYR A 388 -22.43 15.87 -9.73
CA TYR A 388 -21.58 14.68 -9.69
C TYR A 388 -21.83 13.75 -8.50
N VAL A 389 -22.35 14.27 -7.39
CA VAL A 389 -22.60 13.46 -6.18
C VAL A 389 -24.06 13.01 -6.17
N TYR A 390 -24.99 13.97 -6.18
CA TYR A 390 -26.43 13.72 -6.22
C TYR A 390 -26.93 13.43 -7.64
N GLY A 391 -26.27 13.99 -8.65
CA GLY A 391 -26.55 13.74 -10.06
C GLY A 391 -25.73 12.59 -10.64
N ASP A 392 -26.09 12.18 -11.86
CA ASP A 392 -25.47 11.08 -12.59
C ASP A 392 -24.46 11.54 -13.65
N GLU A 393 -24.06 12.82 -13.62
CA GLU A 393 -23.04 13.30 -14.56
C GLU A 393 -21.71 12.55 -14.34
N LYS A 394 -21.05 12.21 -15.45
CA LYS A 394 -19.73 11.57 -15.43
C LYS A 394 -18.71 12.51 -14.78
N ILE A 395 -18.01 12.03 -13.75
CA ILE A 395 -16.89 12.77 -13.17
C ILE A 395 -15.80 12.98 -14.23
N PRO A 396 -15.35 14.22 -14.49
CA PRO A 396 -14.39 14.54 -15.54
C PRO A 396 -13.09 13.73 -15.49
N TYR A 397 -12.64 13.24 -16.65
CA TYR A 397 -11.40 12.46 -16.81
C TYR A 397 -10.14 13.19 -16.29
N GLN A 398 -10.13 14.52 -16.32
CA GLN A 398 -9.00 15.34 -15.88
C GLN A 398 -8.52 15.04 -14.46
N TYR A 399 -9.39 14.54 -13.57
CA TYR A 399 -9.02 14.23 -12.19
C TYR A 399 -8.15 12.97 -12.06
N ILE A 400 -8.28 12.03 -13.00
CA ILE A 400 -7.62 10.72 -12.95
C ILE A 400 -6.56 10.56 -14.07
N GLN A 401 -6.49 11.47 -15.05
CA GLN A 401 -5.60 11.35 -16.22
C GLN A 401 -4.12 11.09 -15.87
N ASN A 402 -3.64 11.67 -14.77
CA ASN A 402 -2.25 11.52 -14.32
C ASN A 402 -1.94 10.11 -13.80
N TYR A 403 -2.96 9.28 -13.59
CA TYR A 403 -2.81 7.91 -13.10
C TYR A 403 -2.66 6.91 -14.25
N LYS A 404 -2.93 7.34 -15.49
CA LYS A 404 -2.83 6.51 -16.70
C LYS A 404 -1.46 5.84 -16.87
N PRO A 405 -0.31 6.51 -16.67
CA PRO A 405 0.99 5.86 -16.86
C PRO A 405 1.19 4.67 -15.93
N TYR A 406 0.69 4.72 -14.70
CA TYR A 406 0.77 3.60 -13.75
C TYR A 406 -0.11 2.42 -14.17
N PHE A 407 -1.26 2.70 -14.82
CA PHE A 407 -2.08 1.65 -15.41
C PHE A 407 -1.41 0.98 -16.61
N LEU A 408 -0.63 1.71 -17.41
CA LEU A 408 0.05 1.11 -18.56
C LEU A 408 1.14 0.10 -18.17
N ASP A 409 1.73 0.26 -16.98
CA ASP A 409 2.66 -0.70 -16.36
C ASP A 409 1.94 -1.87 -15.66
N TYR A 410 0.65 -1.69 -15.36
CA TYR A 410 -0.14 -2.61 -14.56
C TYR A 410 -0.36 -4.01 -15.17
N PRO A 411 -0.52 -4.21 -16.50
CA PRO A 411 -0.65 -5.53 -17.12
C PRO A 411 0.41 -6.56 -16.71
N ASP A 412 1.67 -6.13 -16.63
CA ASP A 412 2.79 -6.98 -16.28
C ASP A 412 2.80 -7.34 -14.79
N ARG A 413 2.17 -6.51 -13.96
CA ARG A 413 2.14 -6.61 -12.49
C ARG A 413 0.80 -7.11 -11.94
N PHE A 414 -0.19 -7.31 -12.81
CA PHE A 414 -1.54 -7.69 -12.41
C PHE A 414 -1.60 -9.07 -11.75
N ALA A 415 -0.87 -10.04 -12.29
CA ALA A 415 -0.79 -11.39 -11.72
C ALA A 415 -0.12 -11.40 -10.33
N GLU A 416 0.74 -10.43 -10.05
CA GLU A 416 1.38 -10.22 -8.74
C GLU A 416 0.40 -9.60 -7.73
N SER A 417 -0.65 -8.93 -8.22
CA SER A 417 -1.59 -8.13 -7.42
C SER A 417 -2.84 -8.89 -6.98
N PHE A 418 -3.21 -9.98 -7.67
CA PHE A 418 -4.41 -10.78 -7.38
C PHE A 418 -4.07 -12.26 -7.58
N ARG A 419 -4.58 -13.12 -6.68
CA ARG A 419 -4.31 -14.57 -6.52
C ARG A 419 -3.54 -15.26 -7.68
N PRO A 420 -2.63 -16.22 -7.40
CA PRO A 420 -1.77 -16.90 -8.39
C PRO A 420 -2.47 -17.50 -9.63
N THR A 421 -3.80 -17.63 -9.63
CA THR A 421 -4.58 -18.14 -10.75
C THR A 421 -4.65 -17.19 -11.97
N ALA A 422 -4.15 -15.96 -11.87
CA ALA A 422 -4.11 -14.98 -12.96
C ALA A 422 -2.85 -15.04 -13.83
N GLU A 423 -1.94 -15.98 -13.57
CA GLU A 423 -0.70 -16.17 -14.36
C GLU A 423 -1.00 -16.23 -15.87
N GLY A 424 -0.23 -15.45 -16.63
CA GLY A 424 -0.22 -15.46 -18.09
C GLY A 424 -1.36 -14.70 -18.78
N VAL A 425 -2.48 -14.39 -18.12
CA VAL A 425 -3.72 -13.95 -18.81
C VAL A 425 -3.55 -12.69 -19.67
N PHE A 426 -2.71 -11.75 -19.23
CA PHE A 426 -2.53 -10.46 -19.91
C PHE A 426 -1.37 -10.44 -20.91
N TYR A 427 -0.38 -11.35 -20.80
CA TYR A 427 0.85 -11.37 -21.61
C TYR A 427 1.50 -9.98 -21.81
N GLY A 428 1.47 -9.12 -20.79
CA GLY A 428 1.97 -7.75 -20.87
C GLY A 428 1.23 -6.85 -21.85
N ARG A 429 -0.05 -7.14 -22.11
CA ARG A 429 -0.93 -6.36 -23.00
C ARG A 429 -2.12 -5.83 -22.23
N THR A 430 -2.60 -4.67 -22.67
CA THR A 430 -3.72 -3.95 -22.06
C THR A 430 -5.08 -4.41 -22.58
N ILE A 431 -5.14 -4.86 -23.83
CA ILE A 431 -6.41 -5.23 -24.48
C ILE A 431 -7.24 -6.32 -23.78
N PRO A 432 -6.66 -7.32 -23.08
CA PRO A 432 -7.46 -8.31 -22.35
C PRO A 432 -8.19 -7.70 -21.16
N PHE A 433 -7.72 -6.58 -20.60
CA PHE A 433 -8.45 -5.85 -19.56
C PHE A 433 -9.75 -5.28 -20.11
N PHE A 434 -9.71 -4.65 -21.29
CA PHE A 434 -10.90 -4.08 -21.92
C PHE A 434 -11.91 -5.16 -22.32
N ILE A 435 -11.44 -6.32 -22.80
CA ILE A 435 -12.29 -7.50 -23.02
C ILE A 435 -12.98 -7.92 -21.72
N ASN A 436 -12.24 -8.00 -20.62
CA ASN A 436 -12.81 -8.35 -19.33
C ASN A 436 -13.86 -7.34 -18.85
N ILE A 437 -13.61 -6.03 -19.03
CA ILE A 437 -14.57 -4.98 -18.67
C ILE A 437 -15.89 -5.16 -19.45
N GLU A 438 -15.83 -5.38 -20.77
CA GLU A 438 -17.04 -5.61 -21.58
C GLU A 438 -17.78 -6.87 -21.16
N LEU A 439 -17.08 -7.97 -20.92
CA LEU A 439 -17.74 -9.22 -20.52
C LEU A 439 -18.30 -9.17 -19.08
N MET A 440 -17.76 -8.30 -18.23
CA MET A 440 -18.17 -8.17 -16.84
C MET A 440 -19.40 -7.26 -16.67
N VAL A 441 -19.48 -6.13 -17.36
CA VAL A 441 -20.55 -5.12 -17.13
C VAL A 441 -21.97 -5.67 -17.39
N HIS A 442 -22.06 -6.75 -18.16
CA HIS A 442 -23.33 -7.41 -18.50
C HIS A 442 -23.71 -8.56 -17.56
N ARG A 443 -22.92 -8.82 -16.51
CA ARG A 443 -23.19 -9.88 -15.55
C ARG A 443 -23.69 -9.33 -14.23
N GLU A 444 -24.51 -10.13 -13.55
CA GLU A 444 -25.01 -9.85 -12.21
C GLU A 444 -24.02 -10.30 -11.13
N GLU A 445 -22.73 -10.01 -11.35
CA GLU A 445 -21.61 -10.40 -10.47
C GLU A 445 -21.17 -9.21 -9.60
N HIS A 446 -20.57 -9.52 -8.44
CA HIS A 446 -19.97 -8.51 -7.56
C HIS A 446 -18.82 -7.80 -8.28
N VAL A 447 -18.92 -6.51 -8.55
CA VAL A 447 -18.08 -5.70 -9.43
C VAL A 447 -16.59 -5.73 -9.06
N PRO A 448 -16.16 -5.43 -7.81
CA PRO A 448 -14.74 -5.61 -7.44
C PRO A 448 -14.24 -7.04 -7.63
N MET A 449 -15.03 -8.03 -7.22
CA MET A 449 -14.60 -9.45 -7.26
C MET A 449 -14.64 -9.98 -8.70
N GLY A 450 -15.60 -9.53 -9.49
CA GLY A 450 -15.76 -9.79 -10.90
C GLY A 450 -14.58 -9.24 -11.65
N ALA A 451 -14.30 -7.95 -11.51
CA ALA A 451 -13.23 -7.26 -12.23
C ALA A 451 -11.87 -7.95 -12.05
N PHE A 452 -11.56 -8.39 -10.83
CA PHE A 452 -10.24 -8.92 -10.48
C PHE A 452 -10.14 -10.46 -10.48
N ILE A 453 -11.13 -11.19 -9.93
CA ILE A 453 -11.01 -12.64 -9.66
C ILE A 453 -11.44 -13.48 -10.85
N TYR A 454 -12.52 -13.12 -11.54
CA TYR A 454 -13.07 -13.91 -12.66
C TYR A 454 -12.53 -13.50 -14.04
N ALA A 455 -11.57 -12.58 -14.07
CA ALA A 455 -10.98 -12.08 -15.31
C ALA A 455 -10.35 -13.20 -16.15
N SER A 456 -9.63 -14.12 -15.51
CA SER A 456 -8.97 -15.27 -16.17
C SER A 456 -9.95 -16.07 -17.03
N ASP A 457 -11.06 -16.52 -16.45
CA ASP A 457 -11.97 -17.43 -17.14
C ASP A 457 -12.68 -16.74 -18.30
N ARG A 458 -13.07 -15.47 -18.14
CA ARG A 458 -13.70 -14.69 -19.23
C ARG A 458 -12.75 -14.43 -20.38
N ILE A 459 -11.51 -14.06 -20.08
CA ILE A 459 -10.49 -13.77 -21.08
C ILE A 459 -10.14 -15.06 -21.84
N LYS A 460 -9.97 -16.19 -21.15
CA LYS A 460 -9.73 -17.51 -21.75
C LYS A 460 -10.90 -17.96 -22.64
N ASN A 461 -12.13 -17.77 -22.19
CA ASN A 461 -13.32 -18.08 -22.97
C ASN A 461 -13.41 -17.23 -24.25
N PHE A 462 -13.12 -15.93 -24.15
CA PHE A 462 -13.04 -15.05 -25.32
C PHE A 462 -11.97 -15.52 -26.31
N ALA A 463 -10.75 -15.77 -25.84
CA ALA A 463 -9.66 -16.23 -26.70
C ALA A 463 -10.04 -17.54 -27.43
N SER A 464 -10.60 -18.49 -26.69
CA SER A 464 -11.03 -19.79 -27.23
C SER A 464 -12.16 -19.65 -28.26
N TYR A 465 -13.11 -18.75 -28.03
CA TYR A 465 -14.17 -18.43 -28.98
C TYR A 465 -13.59 -17.85 -30.28
N VAL A 466 -12.72 -16.83 -30.18
CA VAL A 466 -12.14 -16.18 -31.36
C VAL A 466 -11.29 -17.17 -32.17
N LEU A 467 -10.42 -17.94 -31.50
CA LEU A 467 -9.51 -18.89 -32.16
C LEU A 467 -10.24 -20.08 -32.81
N SER A 468 -11.46 -20.42 -32.36
CA SER A 468 -12.28 -21.47 -32.98
C SER A 468 -13.10 -21.00 -34.19
N HIS A 469 -13.30 -19.69 -34.35
CA HIS A 469 -14.13 -19.11 -35.41
C HIS A 469 -13.36 -18.34 -36.47
N TYR A 470 -12.16 -17.83 -36.14
CA TYR A 470 -11.40 -16.93 -37.00
C TYR A 470 -9.90 -17.28 -36.99
N THR A 471 -9.21 -17.00 -38.10
CA THR A 471 -7.74 -17.00 -38.12
C THR A 471 -7.22 -15.63 -37.66
N ILE A 472 -6.16 -15.62 -36.84
CA ILE A 472 -5.62 -14.40 -36.22
C ILE A 472 -5.27 -13.34 -37.28
N ASP A 473 -4.65 -13.75 -38.39
CA ASP A 473 -4.21 -12.80 -39.42
C ASP A 473 -5.38 -12.10 -40.14
N ASN A 474 -6.49 -12.82 -40.35
CA ASN A 474 -7.69 -12.28 -41.02
C ASN A 474 -8.71 -11.64 -40.05
N LEU A 475 -8.44 -11.67 -38.74
CA LEU A 475 -9.34 -11.10 -37.74
C LEU A 475 -9.53 -9.59 -38.02
N THR A 476 -10.79 -9.16 -38.03
CA THR A 476 -11.19 -7.74 -38.17
C THR A 476 -11.79 -7.21 -36.87
N GLU A 477 -11.83 -5.88 -36.71
CA GLU A 477 -12.48 -5.26 -35.54
C GLU A 477 -13.95 -5.70 -35.40
N LYS A 478 -14.68 -5.80 -36.53
CA LYS A 478 -16.07 -6.26 -36.53
C LYS A 478 -16.21 -7.69 -36.01
N ASN A 479 -15.28 -8.59 -36.34
CA ASN A 479 -15.31 -9.96 -35.82
C ASN A 479 -15.13 -9.99 -34.29
N VAL A 480 -14.27 -9.12 -33.76
CA VAL A 480 -14.03 -9.00 -32.32
C VAL A 480 -15.26 -8.46 -31.61
N GLU A 481 -15.89 -7.42 -32.16
CA GLU A 481 -17.12 -6.84 -31.61
C GLU A 481 -18.29 -7.84 -31.65
N ASP A 482 -18.41 -8.64 -32.71
CA ASP A 482 -19.41 -9.70 -32.82
C ASP A 482 -19.18 -10.83 -31.81
N ALA A 483 -17.92 -11.22 -31.60
CA ALA A 483 -17.54 -12.20 -30.59
C ALA A 483 -17.86 -11.70 -29.18
N LEU A 484 -17.49 -10.46 -28.84
CA LEU A 484 -17.84 -9.84 -27.57
C LEU A 484 -19.36 -9.75 -27.39
N THR A 485 -20.08 -9.31 -28.43
CA THR A 485 -21.55 -9.19 -28.38
C THR A 485 -22.20 -10.53 -28.07
N THR A 486 -21.70 -11.60 -28.69
CA THR A 486 -22.18 -12.96 -28.46
C THR A 486 -21.89 -13.44 -27.03
N LEU A 487 -20.66 -13.23 -26.55
CA LEU A 487 -20.23 -13.72 -25.23
C LEU A 487 -20.78 -12.91 -24.06
N ALA A 488 -20.96 -11.60 -24.24
CA ALA A 488 -21.56 -10.71 -23.27
C ALA A 488 -23.09 -10.80 -23.25
N GLY A 489 -23.72 -11.23 -24.35
CA GLY A 489 -25.16 -11.18 -24.52
C GLY A 489 -25.72 -9.76 -24.66
N ALA A 490 -24.90 -8.80 -25.08
CA ALA A 490 -25.24 -7.39 -25.21
C ALA A 490 -24.40 -6.69 -26.30
N ASP A 491 -24.91 -5.62 -26.89
CA ASP A 491 -24.22 -4.90 -27.98
C ASP A 491 -22.88 -4.30 -27.53
N CYS A 492 -21.79 -4.79 -28.14
CA CYS A 492 -20.42 -4.35 -27.89
C CYS A 492 -19.85 -3.52 -29.05
N SER A 493 -20.67 -3.06 -30.01
CA SER A 493 -20.24 -2.27 -31.16
C SER A 493 -19.52 -0.98 -30.75
N GLY A 494 -18.41 -0.64 -31.42
CA GLY A 494 -17.57 0.50 -31.07
C GLY A 494 -16.54 0.22 -29.97
N PHE A 495 -16.28 -1.05 -29.65
CA PHE A 495 -15.31 -1.48 -28.63
C PHE A 495 -13.95 -0.78 -28.77
N PHE A 496 -13.45 -0.66 -30.00
CA PHE A 496 -12.12 -0.09 -30.26
C PHE A 496 -12.05 1.43 -30.10
N THR A 497 -13.16 2.16 -30.31
CA THR A 497 -13.21 3.63 -30.29
C THR A 497 -13.79 4.20 -28.99
N ARG A 498 -14.56 3.40 -28.24
CA ARG A 498 -15.27 3.83 -27.02
C ARG A 498 -14.38 4.54 -25.99
N TRP A 499 -13.10 4.20 -25.98
CA TRP A 499 -12.13 4.63 -24.98
C TRP A 499 -11.25 5.80 -25.42
N GLU A 500 -11.50 6.43 -26.58
CA GLU A 500 -10.62 7.47 -27.14
C GLU A 500 -10.35 8.62 -26.17
N ASP A 501 -11.37 9.07 -25.42
CA ASP A 501 -11.23 10.19 -24.48
C ASP A 501 -10.53 9.80 -23.17
N SER A 502 -10.63 8.54 -22.75
CA SER A 502 -10.22 8.07 -21.42
C SER A 502 -9.00 7.16 -21.44
N TYR A 503 -8.61 6.61 -22.58
CA TYR A 503 -7.45 5.74 -22.75
C TYR A 503 -6.77 5.94 -24.10
N GLY A 504 -7.54 6.17 -25.15
CA GLY A 504 -7.10 6.13 -26.53
C GLY A 504 -7.76 4.96 -27.27
N ARG A 505 -7.59 4.96 -28.59
CA ARG A 505 -8.12 3.89 -29.45
C ARG A 505 -7.42 2.55 -29.13
N LEU A 506 -8.20 1.49 -28.93
CA LEU A 506 -7.65 0.15 -28.75
C LEU A 506 -7.04 -0.38 -30.05
N SER A 507 -6.01 -1.21 -29.94
CA SER A 507 -5.27 -1.73 -31.10
C SER A 507 -5.69 -3.16 -31.45
N LEU A 508 -6.28 -3.36 -32.63
CA LEU A 508 -6.47 -4.71 -33.19
C LEU A 508 -5.13 -5.45 -33.35
N GLY A 509 -4.03 -4.72 -33.60
CA GLY A 509 -2.69 -5.31 -33.69
C GLY A 509 -2.26 -5.92 -32.36
N GLU A 510 -2.47 -5.18 -31.26
CA GLU A 510 -2.18 -5.65 -29.90
C GLU A 510 -3.01 -6.88 -29.54
N LEU A 511 -4.29 -6.92 -29.94
CA LEU A 511 -5.14 -8.10 -29.77
C LEU A 511 -4.59 -9.32 -30.50
N LYS A 512 -4.17 -9.14 -31.76
CA LYS A 512 -3.58 -10.22 -32.56
C LYS A 512 -2.30 -10.75 -31.92
N GLU A 513 -1.44 -9.86 -31.40
CA GLU A 513 -0.24 -10.27 -30.67
C GLU A 513 -0.58 -11.07 -29.42
N TRP A 514 -1.50 -10.55 -28.59
CA TRP A 514 -1.96 -11.25 -27.39
C TRP A 514 -2.53 -12.63 -27.70
N LEU A 515 -3.39 -12.75 -28.73
CA LEU A 515 -3.95 -14.03 -29.17
C LEU A 515 -2.88 -15.02 -29.65
N ARG A 516 -1.79 -14.55 -30.27
CA ARG A 516 -0.66 -15.41 -30.66
C ARG A 516 0.06 -15.93 -29.42
N SER A 517 0.41 -15.07 -28.48
CA SER A 517 1.04 -15.47 -27.21
C SER A 517 0.18 -16.47 -26.44
N TYR A 518 -1.13 -16.22 -26.35
CA TYR A 518 -2.09 -17.15 -25.74
C TYR A 518 -2.14 -18.49 -26.49
N SER A 519 -2.28 -18.47 -27.82
CA SER A 519 -2.34 -19.69 -28.63
C SER A 519 -1.06 -20.52 -28.53
N GLU A 520 0.11 -19.89 -28.47
CA GLU A 520 1.39 -20.58 -28.27
C GLU A 520 1.45 -21.28 -26.91
N GLU A 521 0.89 -20.68 -25.86
CA GLU A 521 0.84 -21.30 -24.54
C GLU A 521 -0.15 -22.47 -24.48
N VAL A 522 -1.37 -22.31 -25.00
CA VAL A 522 -2.40 -23.38 -24.96
C VAL A 522 -2.06 -24.56 -25.87
N THR A 523 -1.24 -24.34 -26.91
CA THR A 523 -0.77 -25.41 -27.82
C THR A 523 0.49 -26.13 -27.32
N LYS A 524 1.16 -25.63 -26.26
CA LYS A 524 2.20 -26.41 -25.58
C LYS A 524 1.54 -27.64 -24.96
N PRO A 525 2.01 -28.87 -25.27
CA PRO A 525 1.51 -30.05 -24.57
C PRO A 525 1.74 -29.86 -23.08
N ALA A 526 0.70 -30.04 -22.27
CA ALA A 526 0.84 -30.10 -20.82
C ALA A 526 1.95 -31.13 -20.49
N PRO A 527 2.86 -30.83 -19.55
CA PRO A 527 3.91 -31.77 -19.20
C PRO A 527 3.27 -33.11 -18.84
N SER A 528 3.59 -34.16 -19.60
CA SER A 528 3.05 -35.50 -19.37
C SER A 528 3.68 -36.07 -18.11
N LEU A 529 2.91 -36.13 -17.02
CA LEU A 529 3.25 -36.91 -15.83
C LEU A 529 3.14 -38.41 -16.15
N GLN A 530 4.22 -38.99 -16.71
CA GLN A 530 4.48 -40.43 -16.74
C GLN A 530 5.93 -40.65 -16.29
N PRO A 531 6.19 -41.50 -15.28
CA PRO A 531 7.52 -41.74 -14.75
C PRO A 531 8.31 -42.65 -15.71
N GLY A 532 8.96 -42.03 -16.70
CA GLY A 532 10.05 -42.64 -17.46
C GLY A 532 11.39 -42.33 -16.79
N SER A 533 12.36 -43.25 -16.87
CA SER A 533 13.67 -43.10 -16.24
C SER A 533 14.46 -41.94 -16.85
N ASP A 534 14.31 -40.75 -16.30
CA ASP A 534 15.20 -39.66 -16.59
C ASP A 534 16.59 -39.95 -15.99
N THR A 535 17.62 -39.76 -16.80
CA THR A 535 19.03 -39.98 -16.44
C THR A 535 19.87 -38.73 -16.61
N LYS A 536 19.29 -37.62 -17.10
CA LYS A 536 19.99 -36.35 -17.23
C LYS A 536 19.84 -35.57 -15.94
N SER A 537 20.91 -34.87 -15.56
CA SER A 537 20.87 -34.01 -14.39
C SER A 537 20.39 -32.60 -14.79
N PRO A 538 19.73 -31.87 -13.88
CA PRO A 538 19.37 -30.49 -14.11
C PRO A 538 20.56 -29.62 -14.52
N VAL A 539 20.29 -28.58 -15.31
CA VAL A 539 21.27 -27.58 -15.72
C VAL A 539 21.02 -26.30 -14.95
N ILE A 540 21.96 -25.88 -14.11
CA ILE A 540 21.92 -24.60 -13.39
C ILE A 540 22.62 -23.52 -14.24
N SER A 541 22.00 -22.35 -14.35
CA SER A 541 22.45 -21.22 -15.15
C SER A 541 22.05 -19.87 -14.53
N SER A 542 22.40 -18.75 -15.17
CA SER A 542 21.98 -17.39 -14.77
C SER A 542 22.28 -17.03 -13.31
N LEU A 543 23.46 -17.42 -12.83
CA LEU A 543 23.91 -17.15 -11.47
C LEU A 543 23.97 -15.64 -11.22
N THR A 544 23.30 -15.19 -10.17
CA THR A 544 23.24 -13.81 -9.72
C THR A 544 23.53 -13.76 -8.21
N PRO A 545 24.41 -12.88 -7.73
CA PRO A 545 25.39 -12.14 -8.52
C PRO A 545 26.26 -13.07 -9.36
N ALA A 546 26.70 -12.61 -10.53
CA ALA A 546 27.53 -13.41 -11.42
C ALA A 546 28.81 -13.87 -10.69
N ASP A 547 29.33 -15.05 -11.05
CA ASP A 547 30.54 -15.58 -10.40
C ASP A 547 31.73 -14.61 -10.56
N GLY A 548 32.41 -14.32 -9.46
CA GLY A 548 33.49 -13.35 -9.35
C GLY A 548 33.06 -11.88 -9.34
N SER A 549 31.76 -11.56 -9.44
CA SER A 549 31.29 -10.17 -9.51
C SER A 549 31.45 -9.41 -8.18
N THR A 550 31.45 -8.08 -8.26
CA THR A 550 31.34 -7.19 -7.10
C THR A 550 29.96 -6.54 -7.13
N VAL A 551 29.22 -6.65 -6.03
CA VAL A 551 27.92 -6.00 -5.83
C VAL A 551 28.05 -4.85 -4.85
N ASP A 552 27.45 -3.73 -5.20
CA ASP A 552 27.58 -2.47 -4.47
C ASP A 552 26.44 -2.24 -3.46
N THR A 553 25.72 -3.29 -3.07
CA THR A 553 24.65 -3.24 -2.07
C THR A 553 24.80 -4.38 -1.07
N LYS A 554 24.56 -4.11 0.22
CA LYS A 554 24.52 -5.15 1.27
C LYS A 554 23.29 -6.03 1.16
N THR A 555 22.18 -5.46 0.68
CA THR A 555 20.94 -6.18 0.43
C THR A 555 20.88 -6.50 -1.06
N LEU A 556 21.02 -7.77 -1.39
CA LEU A 556 21.04 -8.25 -2.76
C LEU A 556 20.24 -9.54 -2.89
N THR A 557 19.85 -9.85 -4.11
CA THR A 557 19.24 -11.13 -4.43
C THR A 557 20.30 -12.07 -4.98
N ILE A 558 20.52 -13.17 -4.27
CA ILE A 558 21.23 -14.33 -4.79
C ILE A 558 20.21 -15.17 -5.57
N SER A 559 20.41 -15.40 -6.85
CA SER A 559 19.52 -16.22 -7.65
C SER A 559 20.25 -17.12 -8.63
N ALA A 560 19.59 -18.18 -9.06
CA ALA A 560 20.02 -18.98 -10.19
C ALA A 560 18.79 -19.52 -10.90
N SER A 561 18.88 -19.66 -12.22
CA SER A 561 17.90 -20.41 -13.00
C SER A 561 18.34 -21.86 -13.11
N TYR A 562 17.38 -22.75 -13.27
CA TYR A 562 17.64 -24.14 -13.58
C TYR A 562 16.61 -24.68 -14.55
N TYR A 563 17.03 -25.67 -15.31
CA TYR A 563 16.21 -26.34 -16.29
C TYR A 563 16.52 -27.83 -16.27
N ASP A 564 15.50 -28.65 -16.43
CA ASP A 564 15.62 -30.07 -16.64
C ASP A 564 14.67 -30.47 -17.79
N ASP A 565 15.00 -31.49 -18.56
CA ASP A 565 14.16 -31.91 -19.69
C ASP A 565 12.91 -32.68 -19.28
N VAL A 566 12.77 -33.06 -18.01
CA VAL A 566 11.56 -33.68 -17.46
C VAL A 566 10.89 -32.78 -16.43
N ALA A 567 11.43 -32.65 -15.21
CA ALA A 567 10.82 -31.84 -14.14
C ALA A 567 11.75 -31.68 -12.93
N ILE A 568 11.77 -30.48 -12.36
CA ILE A 568 12.51 -30.16 -11.13
C ILE A 568 11.70 -30.55 -9.89
N ASP A 569 12.33 -31.25 -8.94
CA ASP A 569 11.77 -31.39 -7.60
C ASP A 569 12.07 -30.11 -6.80
N VAL A 570 11.13 -29.17 -6.80
CA VAL A 570 11.25 -27.90 -6.08
C VAL A 570 11.52 -28.06 -4.57
N ARG A 571 11.20 -29.21 -3.97
CA ARG A 571 11.49 -29.50 -2.55
C ARG A 571 12.94 -29.90 -2.31
N SER A 572 13.66 -30.26 -3.36
CA SER A 572 15.07 -30.66 -3.29
C SER A 572 16.06 -29.50 -3.39
N VAL A 573 15.56 -28.29 -3.70
CA VAL A 573 16.39 -27.09 -3.89
C VAL A 573 17.00 -26.66 -2.56
N GLU A 574 18.31 -26.87 -2.43
CA GLU A 574 19.09 -26.49 -1.25
C GLU A 574 20.09 -25.38 -1.64
N LEU A 575 19.90 -24.19 -1.08
CA LEU A 575 20.83 -23.07 -1.23
C LEU A 575 21.61 -22.88 0.07
N ARG A 576 22.93 -22.71 -0.04
CA ARG A 576 23.83 -22.38 1.06
C ARG A 576 24.60 -21.11 0.76
N VAL A 577 24.72 -20.23 1.73
CA VAL A 577 25.58 -19.04 1.67
C VAL A 577 26.62 -19.15 2.77
N ASP A 578 27.90 -19.06 2.41
CA ASP A 578 29.05 -19.27 3.29
C ASP A 578 29.00 -20.60 4.07
N GLY A 579 28.51 -21.64 3.39
CA GLY A 579 28.36 -22.99 3.93
C GLY A 579 27.12 -23.20 4.81
N VAL A 580 26.38 -22.14 5.14
CA VAL A 580 25.16 -22.19 5.96
C VAL A 580 23.93 -22.38 5.07
N PRO A 581 23.07 -23.38 5.32
CA PRO A 581 21.78 -23.51 4.64
C PRO A 581 20.92 -22.27 4.84
N VAL A 582 20.36 -21.75 3.76
CA VAL A 582 19.44 -20.60 3.77
C VAL A 582 18.09 -21.01 3.18
N THR A 583 17.03 -20.35 3.61
CA THR A 583 15.69 -20.53 3.03
C THR A 583 15.52 -19.51 1.91
N PRO A 584 15.39 -19.93 0.64
CA PRO A 584 15.22 -18.98 -0.46
C PRO A 584 13.92 -18.19 -0.34
N THR A 585 13.97 -16.92 -0.77
CA THR A 585 12.81 -16.02 -0.89
C THR A 585 11.84 -16.47 -1.99
N LEU A 586 12.36 -17.10 -3.04
CA LEU A 586 11.59 -17.72 -4.12
C LEU A 586 12.21 -19.08 -4.44
N VAL A 587 11.37 -20.10 -4.60
CA VAL A 587 11.72 -21.36 -5.26
C VAL A 587 10.59 -21.69 -6.21
N SER A 588 10.89 -21.80 -7.50
CA SER A 588 9.96 -22.25 -8.53
C SER A 588 10.56 -23.44 -9.29
N GLU A 589 9.85 -23.95 -10.28
CA GLU A 589 10.37 -25.03 -11.15
C GLU A 589 11.54 -24.59 -12.03
N THR A 590 11.80 -23.28 -12.17
CA THR A 590 12.84 -22.77 -13.07
C THR A 590 13.85 -21.83 -12.41
N LYS A 591 13.61 -21.42 -11.17
CA LYS A 591 14.45 -20.41 -10.51
C LYS A 591 14.40 -20.51 -8.99
N VAL A 592 15.54 -20.20 -8.39
CA VAL A 592 15.66 -19.90 -6.95
C VAL A 592 16.13 -18.47 -6.77
N GLU A 593 15.58 -17.78 -5.78
CA GLU A 593 16.05 -16.47 -5.33
C GLU A 593 16.12 -16.43 -3.81
N TYR A 594 17.12 -15.73 -3.28
CA TYR A 594 17.33 -15.52 -1.87
C TYR A 594 17.79 -14.09 -1.66
N SER A 595 16.92 -13.28 -1.07
CA SER A 595 17.24 -11.93 -0.66
C SER A 595 18.07 -11.99 0.62
N ALA A 596 19.33 -11.60 0.52
CA ALA A 596 20.29 -11.65 1.61
C ALA A 596 20.75 -10.24 1.94
N THR A 597 20.82 -9.92 3.24
CA THR A 597 21.64 -8.79 3.70
C THR A 597 22.96 -9.35 4.22
N LEU A 598 24.02 -9.18 3.44
CA LEU A 598 25.34 -9.74 3.70
C LEU A 598 26.31 -8.66 4.18
N SER A 599 27.26 -9.07 5.02
CA SER A 599 28.37 -8.20 5.45
C SER A 599 29.25 -7.80 4.27
N GLU A 600 30.12 -6.81 4.45
CA GLU A 600 31.11 -6.52 3.42
C GLU A 600 32.16 -7.64 3.37
N GLY A 601 32.56 -8.00 2.16
CA GLY A 601 33.54 -9.07 1.94
C GLY A 601 33.13 -10.05 0.85
N LYS A 602 33.94 -11.09 0.71
CA LYS A 602 33.70 -12.15 -0.26
C LYS A 602 32.73 -13.17 0.33
N HIS A 603 31.66 -13.46 -0.40
CA HIS A 603 30.64 -14.45 -0.06
C HIS A 603 30.66 -15.60 -1.07
N SER A 604 30.40 -16.81 -0.59
CA SER A 604 30.32 -18.04 -1.38
C SER A 604 28.91 -18.60 -1.37
N VAL A 605 28.46 -19.11 -2.50
CA VAL A 605 27.13 -19.69 -2.67
C VAL A 605 27.26 -21.09 -3.24
N SER A 606 26.50 -22.04 -2.69
CA SER A 606 26.34 -23.39 -3.20
C SER A 606 24.85 -23.66 -3.39
N LEU A 607 24.47 -24.10 -4.59
CA LEU A 607 23.11 -24.48 -4.93
C LEU A 607 23.09 -25.94 -5.38
N THR A 608 22.27 -26.77 -4.72
CA THR A 608 21.98 -28.14 -5.14
C THR A 608 20.52 -28.25 -5.54
N VAL A 609 20.25 -28.84 -6.71
CA VAL A 609 18.90 -29.06 -7.25
C VAL A 609 18.80 -30.49 -7.74
N LYS A 610 17.66 -31.15 -7.50
CA LYS A 610 17.34 -32.46 -8.07
C LYS A 610 16.14 -32.36 -9.00
N ASP A 611 16.12 -33.23 -10.00
CA ASP A 611 14.90 -33.54 -10.73
C ASP A 611 14.00 -34.51 -9.94
N THR A 612 12.79 -34.69 -10.42
CA THR A 612 11.80 -35.63 -9.85
C THR A 612 12.19 -37.11 -9.99
N SER A 613 13.21 -37.42 -10.79
CA SER A 613 13.78 -38.77 -10.98
C SER A 613 15.01 -39.04 -10.10
N GLY A 614 15.48 -38.03 -9.35
CA GLY A 614 16.58 -38.09 -8.40
C GLY A 614 17.96 -37.72 -8.95
N ASN A 615 18.11 -37.33 -10.22
CA ASN A 615 19.42 -36.85 -10.68
C ASN A 615 19.69 -35.46 -10.10
N THR A 616 20.95 -35.21 -9.74
CA THR A 616 21.34 -34.06 -8.91
C THR A 616 22.34 -33.18 -9.64
N ALA A 617 22.10 -31.88 -9.63
CA ALA A 617 23.03 -30.86 -10.10
C ALA A 617 23.51 -30.00 -8.94
N THR A 618 24.74 -29.51 -9.00
CA THR A 618 25.28 -28.57 -8.01
C THR A 618 26.10 -27.49 -8.68
N ALA A 619 25.83 -26.24 -8.33
CA ALA A 619 26.59 -25.07 -8.76
C ALA A 619 27.22 -24.38 -7.55
N ASN A 620 28.47 -23.96 -7.68
CA ASN A 620 29.18 -23.18 -6.68
C ASN A 620 29.71 -21.91 -7.32
N TRP A 621 29.48 -20.76 -6.69
CA TRP A 621 30.02 -19.48 -7.15
C TRP A 621 30.32 -18.54 -5.99
N SER A 622 31.01 -17.44 -6.27
CA SER A 622 31.31 -16.42 -5.26
C SER A 622 31.16 -15.02 -5.81
N PHE A 623 30.93 -14.04 -4.93
CA PHE A 623 30.89 -12.62 -5.28
C PHE A 623 31.38 -11.78 -4.09
N THR A 624 31.64 -10.50 -4.32
CA THR A 624 32.13 -9.57 -3.29
C THR A 624 31.09 -8.49 -3.02
N VAL A 625 30.67 -8.33 -1.77
CA VAL A 625 29.77 -7.26 -1.32
C VAL A 625 30.60 -6.04 -0.91
N ARG A 626 30.28 -4.89 -1.52
CA ARG A 626 30.80 -3.56 -1.20
C ARG A 626 29.60 -2.68 -0.86
N ALA A 627 29.71 -1.82 0.15
CA ALA A 627 28.65 -0.87 0.45
C ALA A 627 28.69 0.33 -0.52
N GLN A 628 27.61 0.55 -1.28
CA GLN A 628 27.16 1.88 -1.69
C GLN A 628 25.89 2.24 -0.90
N PRO A 629 25.73 3.50 -0.50
CA PRO A 629 24.54 3.95 0.24
C PRO A 629 23.35 4.14 -0.71
N GLN A 630 22.31 3.29 -0.60
CA GLN A 630 21.05 3.42 -1.37
C GLN A 630 19.92 3.99 -0.50
N GLN A 631 19.18 4.96 -1.07
CA GLN A 631 18.20 5.83 -0.42
C GLN A 631 16.84 5.18 -0.17
N ALA A 632 16.46 5.04 1.11
CA ALA A 632 15.09 5.24 1.55
C ALA A 632 14.74 6.74 1.42
N GLY A 633 13.52 7.06 0.95
CA GLY A 633 13.03 8.40 0.56
C GLY A 633 13.88 9.56 1.03
N SER A 634 14.54 10.26 0.10
CA SER A 634 15.61 11.23 0.37
C SER A 634 15.39 12.04 1.65
N ARG A 635 15.94 11.59 2.78
CA ARG A 635 15.88 12.35 4.04
C ARG A 635 16.91 13.46 3.98
N CYS A 636 16.60 14.67 4.45
CA CYS A 636 17.60 15.74 4.57
C CYS A 636 18.52 15.47 5.78
N ILE A 637 19.22 14.31 5.80
CA ILE A 637 19.81 13.70 7.00
C ILE A 637 20.80 14.58 7.75
N ILE A 638 21.61 15.39 7.05
CA ILE A 638 22.51 16.36 7.72
C ILE A 638 21.69 17.45 8.42
N ALA A 639 20.64 17.95 7.77
CA ALA A 639 19.76 18.94 8.38
C ALA A 639 18.95 18.32 9.54
N THR A 640 18.41 17.12 9.37
CA THR A 640 17.69 16.38 10.43
C THR A 640 18.59 16.14 11.64
N ALA A 641 19.82 15.65 11.45
CA ALA A 641 20.78 15.47 12.54
C ALA A 641 21.13 16.80 13.24
N THR A 642 21.16 17.91 12.50
CA THR A 642 21.49 19.25 13.00
C THR A 642 20.34 19.90 13.80
N TYR A 643 19.10 19.75 13.33
CA TYR A 643 17.90 20.39 13.89
C TYR A 643 17.08 19.46 14.79
N GLY A 644 17.37 18.15 14.78
CA GLY A 644 16.83 17.16 15.71
C GLY A 644 15.48 16.55 15.33
N SER A 645 14.85 17.00 14.24
CA SER A 645 13.58 16.42 13.76
C SER A 645 13.42 16.64 12.26
N GLU A 646 12.77 15.69 11.57
CA GLU A 646 12.31 15.86 10.19
C GLU A 646 11.23 16.96 10.09
N SER A 647 10.45 17.17 11.14
CA SER A 647 9.40 18.23 11.21
C SER A 647 9.94 19.62 11.58
N ALA A 648 11.25 19.77 11.79
CA ALA A 648 11.84 21.06 12.10
C ALA A 648 11.62 22.05 10.91
N PRO A 649 11.26 23.33 11.15
CA PRO A 649 10.94 24.28 10.08
C PRO A 649 12.04 24.43 9.03
N GLN A 650 13.31 24.35 9.44
CA GLN A 650 14.47 24.42 8.54
C GLN A 650 14.58 23.19 7.65
N VAL A 651 14.23 22.01 8.18
CA VAL A 651 14.24 20.75 7.44
C VAL A 651 13.04 20.72 6.49
N GLN A 652 11.88 21.17 6.95
CA GLN A 652 10.68 21.32 6.11
C GLN A 652 10.91 22.30 4.97
N LEU A 653 11.58 23.45 5.18
CA LEU A 653 11.93 24.36 4.09
C LEU A 653 12.75 23.69 2.98
N LEU A 654 13.73 22.85 3.33
CA LEU A 654 14.54 22.09 2.37
C LEU A 654 13.68 21.06 1.63
N ARG A 655 12.80 20.38 2.35
CA ARG A 655 11.90 19.35 1.81
C ARG A 655 10.84 19.96 0.91
N ASP A 656 10.20 21.05 1.31
CA ASP A 656 9.23 21.79 0.51
C ASP A 656 9.85 22.31 -0.78
N PHE A 657 11.05 22.90 -0.70
CA PHE A 657 11.76 23.33 -1.91
C PHE A 657 12.04 22.14 -2.84
N ARG A 658 12.48 21.01 -2.30
CA ARG A 658 12.73 19.81 -3.10
C ARG A 658 11.44 19.23 -3.68
N ASP A 659 10.47 18.91 -2.84
CA ASP A 659 9.29 18.11 -3.16
C ASP A 659 8.26 18.92 -3.95
N ASN A 660 8.08 20.19 -3.59
CA ASN A 660 7.04 21.03 -4.19
C ASN A 660 7.52 21.92 -5.33
N ILE A 661 8.84 22.09 -5.53
CA ILE A 661 9.39 22.93 -6.59
C ILE A 661 10.31 22.11 -7.50
N VAL A 662 11.40 21.53 -6.97
CA VAL A 662 12.41 20.87 -7.79
C VAL A 662 11.88 19.60 -8.45
N LEU A 663 11.28 18.68 -7.67
CA LEU A 663 10.84 17.37 -8.15
C LEU A 663 9.61 17.42 -9.07
N LYS A 664 8.88 18.53 -9.10
CA LYS A 664 7.72 18.72 -10.00
C LYS A 664 8.12 19.13 -11.42
N THR A 665 9.41 19.31 -11.68
CA THR A 665 9.94 19.66 -13.00
C THR A 665 10.84 18.56 -13.53
N PHE A 666 10.87 18.38 -14.83
CA PHE A 666 11.71 17.41 -15.52
C PHE A 666 13.19 17.75 -15.34
N ALA A 667 13.59 19.01 -15.51
CA ALA A 667 14.98 19.42 -15.26
C ALA A 667 15.38 19.26 -13.79
N GLY A 668 14.51 19.65 -12.85
CA GLY A 668 14.79 19.56 -11.42
C GLY A 668 14.87 18.11 -10.91
N SER A 669 13.91 17.26 -11.27
CA SER A 669 13.93 15.83 -10.91
C SER A 669 15.14 15.09 -11.48
N SER A 670 15.53 15.37 -12.73
CA SER A 670 16.74 14.82 -13.35
C SER A 670 18.02 15.24 -12.62
N PHE A 671 18.15 16.51 -12.24
CA PHE A 671 19.26 16.98 -11.41
C PHE A 671 19.28 16.26 -10.06
N MET A 672 18.11 16.13 -9.42
CA MET A 672 17.98 15.51 -8.11
C MET A 672 18.44 14.05 -8.11
N ALA A 673 18.29 13.31 -9.22
CA ALA A 673 18.82 11.96 -9.32
C ALA A 673 20.36 11.92 -9.21
N VAL A 674 21.07 12.82 -9.89
CA VAL A 674 22.54 12.91 -9.81
C VAL A 674 22.98 13.48 -8.46
N PHE A 675 22.32 14.54 -8.00
CA PHE A 675 22.61 15.17 -6.71
C PHE A 675 22.43 14.18 -5.57
N ASN A 676 21.36 13.38 -5.58
CA ASN A 676 21.11 12.37 -4.56
C ASN A 676 22.22 11.31 -4.54
N ALA A 677 22.57 10.74 -5.69
CA ALA A 677 23.66 9.77 -5.77
C ALA A 677 24.96 10.34 -5.16
N TRP A 678 25.28 11.60 -5.46
CA TRP A 678 26.42 12.29 -4.86
C TRP A 678 26.25 12.56 -3.36
N TYR A 679 25.15 13.15 -2.93
CA TYR A 679 24.91 13.57 -1.54
C TYR A 679 24.87 12.37 -0.59
N TYR A 680 24.16 11.29 -0.94
CA TYR A 680 24.07 10.11 -0.08
C TYR A 680 25.34 9.27 -0.08
N SER A 681 26.25 9.44 -1.05
CA SER A 681 27.56 8.77 -1.06
C SER A 681 28.44 9.11 0.16
N TRP A 682 28.23 10.26 0.79
CA TRP A 682 29.07 10.73 1.91
C TRP A 682 28.29 11.33 3.10
N SER A 683 27.02 11.73 2.94
CA SER A 683 26.27 12.39 4.01
C SER A 683 25.87 11.50 5.20
N PRO A 684 25.62 10.18 5.09
CA PRO A 684 25.26 9.34 6.24
C PRO A 684 26.29 9.32 7.39
N PRO A 685 27.59 9.05 7.16
CA PRO A 685 28.58 9.08 8.23
C PRO A 685 28.72 10.49 8.85
N VAL A 686 28.56 11.54 8.04
CA VAL A 686 28.58 12.93 8.53
C VAL A 686 27.37 13.22 9.43
N ALA A 687 26.16 12.83 9.03
CA ALA A 687 24.95 13.01 9.82
C ALA A 687 25.02 12.27 11.17
N SER A 688 25.50 11.02 11.15
CA SER A 688 25.68 10.22 12.37
C SER A 688 26.70 10.83 13.34
N ALA A 689 27.74 11.51 12.84
CA ALA A 689 28.69 12.22 13.69
C ALA A 689 28.10 13.51 14.30
N ILE A 690 27.20 14.20 13.59
CA ILE A 690 26.56 15.44 14.07
C ILE A 690 25.49 15.13 15.13
N GLU A 691 24.74 14.06 14.97
CA GLU A 691 23.56 13.74 15.79
C GLU A 691 23.80 13.71 17.31
N PRO A 692 24.91 13.15 17.85
CA PRO A 692 25.16 13.16 19.29
C PRO A 692 25.87 14.43 19.81
N ASP A 693 26.54 15.22 18.96
CA ASP A 693 27.49 16.26 19.40
C ASP A 693 26.89 17.69 19.31
N PRO A 694 26.68 18.40 20.44
CA PRO A 694 26.13 19.76 20.45
C PRO A 694 26.99 20.81 19.74
N LEU A 695 28.33 20.69 19.78
CA LEU A 695 29.26 21.62 19.12
C LEU A 695 29.21 21.43 17.60
N LEU A 696 29.22 20.18 17.13
CA LEU A 696 29.06 19.90 15.69
C LEU A 696 27.70 20.37 15.18
N LYS A 697 26.62 20.22 15.95
CA LYS A 697 25.32 20.83 15.60
C LYS A 697 25.40 22.34 15.47
N ALA A 698 26.06 23.03 16.41
CA ALA A 698 26.19 24.49 16.36
C ALA A 698 26.98 24.95 15.12
N ILE A 699 28.08 24.28 14.80
CA ILE A 699 28.88 24.56 13.60
C ILE A 699 28.05 24.29 12.34
N THR A 700 27.37 23.14 12.26
CA THR A 700 26.55 22.79 11.09
C THR A 700 25.38 23.75 10.91
N ARG A 701 24.75 24.25 11.98
CA ARG A 701 23.74 25.33 11.89
C ARG A 701 24.31 26.58 11.24
N ALA A 702 25.50 27.01 11.67
CA ALA A 702 26.16 28.18 11.08
C ALA A 702 26.49 27.97 9.58
N VAL A 703 26.87 26.75 9.20
CA VAL A 703 27.13 26.39 7.79
C VAL A 703 25.85 26.31 6.96
N LEU A 704 24.76 25.77 7.51
CA LEU A 704 23.47 25.60 6.80
C LEU A 704 22.66 26.91 6.71
N GLN A 705 22.83 27.85 7.64
CA GLN A 705 21.99 29.05 7.68
C GLN A 705 22.05 29.89 6.38
N PRO A 706 23.22 30.16 5.77
CA PRO A 706 23.28 30.86 4.49
C PRO A 706 22.57 30.09 3.37
N LEU A 707 22.69 28.76 3.33
CA LEU A 707 22.00 27.91 2.37
C LEU A 707 20.47 28.03 2.50
N LEU A 708 19.94 28.02 3.72
CA LEU A 708 18.50 28.20 3.97
C LEU A 708 18.01 29.57 3.46
N ASN A 709 18.78 30.65 3.68
CA ASN A 709 18.44 31.99 3.19
C ASN A 709 18.48 32.08 1.66
N ILE A 710 19.46 31.41 1.02
CA ILE A 710 19.54 31.30 -0.44
C ILE A 710 18.28 30.61 -0.98
N LEU A 711 17.86 29.52 -0.36
CA LEU A 711 16.68 28.76 -0.78
C LEU A 711 15.36 29.53 -0.58
N GLN A 712 15.21 30.28 0.52
CA GLN A 712 14.05 31.16 0.70
C GLN A 712 13.95 32.21 -0.41
N THR A 713 15.08 32.81 -0.80
CA THR A 713 15.14 33.79 -1.88
C THR A 713 14.85 33.14 -3.24
N ALA A 714 15.34 31.92 -3.44
CA ALA A 714 15.11 31.12 -4.64
C ALA A 714 13.63 30.76 -4.82
N THR A 715 12.93 30.37 -3.74
CA THR A 715 11.49 30.10 -3.76
C THR A 715 10.70 31.32 -4.22
N ALA A 716 11.01 32.51 -3.69
CA ALA A 716 10.37 33.75 -4.14
C ALA A 716 10.67 34.04 -5.62
N THR A 717 11.88 33.72 -6.10
CA THR A 717 12.24 33.92 -7.51
C THR A 717 11.49 32.94 -8.42
N PHE A 718 11.30 31.68 -8.00
CA PHE A 718 10.54 30.68 -8.77
C PHE A 718 9.10 31.13 -9.03
N SER A 719 8.46 31.78 -8.06
CA SER A 719 7.09 32.31 -8.22
C SER A 719 6.93 33.37 -9.32
N LEU A 720 8.02 33.96 -9.83
CA LEU A 720 7.98 34.88 -10.96
C LEU A 720 7.85 34.17 -12.33
N PHE A 721 8.03 32.84 -12.36
CA PHE A 721 8.06 32.02 -13.57
C PHE A 721 6.87 31.04 -13.66
N THR A 722 5.72 31.36 -13.07
CA THR A 722 4.53 30.49 -13.09
C THR A 722 4.03 30.14 -14.49
N PHE A 723 4.37 30.94 -15.51
CA PHE A 723 4.03 30.68 -16.91
C PHE A 723 4.86 29.54 -17.55
N ASN A 724 6.02 29.19 -16.97
CA ASN A 724 6.85 28.08 -17.43
C ASN A 724 7.75 27.57 -16.28
N ALA A 725 7.34 26.45 -15.68
CA ALA A 725 8.03 25.87 -14.52
C ALA A 725 9.43 25.32 -14.87
N GLU A 726 9.65 24.78 -16.07
CA GLU A 726 10.97 24.28 -16.51
C GLU A 726 11.98 25.42 -16.66
N LEU A 727 11.58 26.50 -17.32
CA LEU A 727 12.40 27.71 -17.38
C LEU A 727 12.66 28.27 -15.98
N GLY A 728 11.61 28.30 -15.15
CA GLY A 728 11.68 28.75 -13.76
C GLY A 728 12.72 27.98 -12.96
N ILE A 729 12.73 26.66 -13.01
CA ILE A 729 13.65 25.84 -12.21
C ILE A 729 15.09 25.98 -12.71
N VAL A 730 15.32 26.12 -14.02
CA VAL A 730 16.66 26.31 -14.59
C VAL A 730 17.24 27.65 -14.16
N VAL A 731 16.44 28.73 -14.22
CA VAL A 731 16.85 30.06 -13.75
C VAL A 731 17.17 30.04 -12.25
N VAL A 732 16.25 29.47 -11.46
CA VAL A 732 16.41 29.37 -10.00
C VAL A 732 17.62 28.51 -9.63
N GLY A 733 17.82 27.37 -10.29
CA GLY A 733 19.00 26.52 -10.12
C GLY A 733 20.30 27.25 -10.43
N GLY A 734 20.31 28.12 -11.45
CA GLY A 734 21.44 29.00 -11.77
C GLY A 734 21.73 30.01 -10.67
N ILE A 735 20.70 30.68 -10.14
CA ILE A 735 20.82 31.65 -9.04
C ILE A 735 21.35 30.97 -7.78
N ILE A 736 20.78 29.82 -7.38
CA ILE A 736 21.23 29.04 -6.22
C ILE A 736 22.69 28.65 -6.40
N SER A 737 23.06 28.12 -7.57
CA SER A 737 24.43 27.69 -7.87
C SER A 737 25.42 28.85 -7.79
N ALA A 738 25.07 30.03 -8.31
CA ALA A 738 25.91 31.23 -8.22
C ALA A 738 26.08 31.69 -6.77
N LEU A 739 24.99 31.75 -5.99
CA LEU A 739 25.03 32.14 -4.58
C LEU A 739 25.82 31.14 -3.72
N ILE A 740 25.73 29.84 -4.01
CA ILE A 740 26.56 28.80 -3.38
C ILE A 740 28.04 29.03 -3.72
N GLY A 741 28.35 29.28 -5.01
CA GLY A 741 29.71 29.57 -5.45
C GLY A 741 30.31 30.79 -4.75
N LEU A 742 29.52 31.86 -4.60
CA LEU A 742 29.92 33.09 -3.92
C LEU A 742 30.11 32.89 -2.40
N THR A 743 29.19 32.18 -1.75
CA THR A 743 29.15 32.07 -0.29
C THR A 743 30.16 31.06 0.24
N TYR A 744 30.29 29.91 -0.42
CA TYR A 744 31.08 28.77 0.10
C TYR A 744 32.42 28.61 -0.61
N PHE A 745 32.47 28.76 -1.94
CA PHE A 745 33.67 28.41 -2.71
C PHE A 745 34.61 29.61 -2.94
N ALA A 746 34.08 30.80 -3.18
CA ALA A 746 34.90 31.98 -3.48
C ALA A 746 35.83 32.40 -2.34
N PRO A 747 35.41 32.43 -1.05
CA PRO A 747 36.29 32.80 0.06
C PRO A 747 37.45 31.80 0.23
N VAL A 748 37.15 30.50 0.16
CA VAL A 748 38.14 29.43 0.27
C VAL A 748 39.16 29.51 -0.87
N THR A 749 38.66 29.68 -2.09
CA THR A 749 39.53 29.83 -3.28
C THR A 749 40.44 31.06 -3.14
N ALA A 750 39.92 32.20 -2.69
CA ALA A 750 40.71 33.40 -2.48
C ALA A 750 41.84 33.16 -1.47
N VAL A 751 41.57 32.50 -0.34
CA VAL A 751 42.59 32.17 0.67
C VAL A 751 43.66 31.25 0.09
N VAL A 752 43.28 30.20 -0.64
CA VAL A 752 44.22 29.28 -1.31
C VAL A 752 45.09 30.02 -2.31
N LEU A 753 44.50 30.86 -3.18
CA LEU A 753 45.25 31.62 -4.16
C LEU A 753 46.23 32.60 -3.51
N ILE A 754 45.84 33.28 -2.43
CA ILE A 754 46.74 34.15 -1.66
C ILE A 754 47.89 33.34 -1.05
N GLY A 755 47.61 32.18 -0.46
CA GLY A 755 48.61 31.30 0.16
C GLY A 755 49.62 30.76 -0.84
N VAL A 756 49.14 30.20 -1.96
CA VAL A 756 49.97 29.72 -3.07
C VAL A 756 50.79 30.88 -3.66
N SER A 757 50.19 32.04 -3.83
CA SER A 757 50.88 33.22 -4.35
C SER A 757 52.03 33.68 -3.46
N LYS A 758 51.86 33.59 -2.13
CA LYS A 758 52.94 33.84 -1.16
C LYS A 758 54.04 32.78 -1.24
N ALA A 759 53.68 31.50 -1.35
CA ALA A 759 54.64 30.39 -1.39
C ALA A 759 55.53 30.42 -2.65
N TYR A 760 54.98 30.77 -3.81
CA TYR A 760 55.72 30.81 -5.08
C TYR A 760 56.35 32.17 -5.39
N GLY A 761 56.18 33.18 -4.52
CA GLY A 761 56.69 34.54 -4.75
C GLY A 761 56.08 35.26 -5.95
N ARG A 762 55.03 34.71 -6.56
CA ARG A 762 54.31 35.28 -7.70
C ARG A 762 52.83 35.02 -7.55
N TRP A 763 52.00 35.97 -7.98
CA TRP A 763 50.55 35.81 -7.94
C TRP A 763 50.09 34.76 -8.97
N VAL A 764 49.29 33.80 -8.51
CA VAL A 764 48.69 32.75 -9.33
C VAL A 764 47.19 33.00 -9.38
N PHE A 765 46.69 33.51 -10.50
CA PHE A 765 45.26 33.73 -10.73
C PHE A 765 44.80 33.05 -12.02
N PRO A 766 43.52 32.65 -12.12
CA PRO A 766 42.97 32.09 -13.35
C PRO A 766 43.06 33.13 -14.48
N GLN A 767 43.59 32.72 -15.64
CA GLN A 767 43.67 33.62 -16.80
C GLN A 767 42.30 33.78 -17.47
N PRO A 768 41.99 34.96 -18.06
CA PRO A 768 40.71 35.23 -18.71
C PRO A 768 40.31 34.21 -19.80
N ARG A 769 41.29 33.59 -20.47
CA ARG A 769 41.05 32.56 -21.50
C ARG A 769 40.33 31.32 -20.96
N TYR A 770 40.60 30.91 -19.73
CA TYR A 770 39.95 29.74 -19.12
C TYR A 770 38.50 30.04 -18.77
N LEU A 771 38.19 31.28 -18.38
CA LEU A 771 36.82 31.72 -18.14
C LEU A 771 36.00 31.73 -19.43
N LYS A 772 36.59 32.16 -20.56
CA LYS A 772 35.93 32.07 -21.88
C LYS A 772 35.57 30.63 -22.24
N PHE A 773 36.46 29.67 -21.96
CA PHE A 773 36.19 28.25 -22.17
C PHE A 773 35.04 27.75 -21.27
N LEU A 774 35.03 28.13 -19.98
CA LEU A 774 33.93 27.80 -19.07
C LEU A 774 32.58 28.40 -19.51
N ILE A 775 32.57 29.63 -20.02
CA ILE A 775 31.36 30.28 -20.56
C ILE A 775 30.81 29.50 -21.76
N MET A 776 31.69 29.02 -22.64
CA MET A 776 31.29 28.19 -23.78
C MET A 776 30.64 26.87 -23.31
N LEU A 777 31.25 26.17 -22.36
CA LEU A 777 30.68 24.94 -21.79
C LEU A 777 29.36 25.19 -21.06
N TRP A 778 29.26 26.30 -20.33
CA TRP A 778 28.04 26.70 -19.64
C TRP A 778 26.90 26.98 -20.63
N GLY A 779 27.17 27.71 -21.70
CA GLY A 779 26.21 27.92 -22.79
C GLY A 779 25.79 26.60 -23.46
N ALA A 780 26.74 25.69 -23.70
CA ALA A 780 26.42 24.36 -24.23
C ALA A 780 25.51 23.56 -23.28
N SER A 781 25.71 23.64 -21.97
CA SER A 781 24.84 22.96 -21.00
C SER A 781 23.39 23.45 -21.04
N ILE A 782 23.16 24.76 -21.24
CA ILE A 782 21.80 25.32 -21.41
C ILE A 782 21.16 24.79 -22.69
N THR A 783 21.92 24.77 -23.80
CA THR A 783 21.44 24.19 -25.06
C THR A 783 21.07 22.71 -24.91
N LEU A 784 21.85 21.95 -24.13
CA LEU A 784 21.56 20.54 -23.84
C LEU A 784 20.36 20.35 -22.92
N ILE A 785 20.11 21.26 -21.96
CA ILE A 785 18.88 21.26 -21.16
C ILE A 785 17.68 21.45 -22.08
N PHE A 786 17.69 22.49 -22.93
CA PHE A 786 16.61 22.74 -23.88
C PHE A 786 16.40 21.54 -24.83
N LEU A 787 17.48 20.97 -25.37
CA LEU A 787 17.39 19.79 -26.21
C LEU A 787 16.81 18.59 -25.44
N GLY A 788 17.28 18.35 -24.21
CA GLY A 788 16.79 17.28 -23.33
C GLY A 788 15.32 17.40 -23.02
N GLU A 789 14.81 18.62 -22.84
CA GLU A 789 13.39 18.90 -22.66
C GLU A 789 12.59 18.64 -23.94
N VAL A 790 13.06 19.11 -25.10
CA VAL A 790 12.36 18.89 -26.39
C VAL A 790 12.27 17.41 -26.75
N VAL A 791 13.33 16.63 -26.51
CA VAL A 791 13.36 15.19 -26.82
C VAL A 791 12.93 14.30 -25.66
N GLN A 792 12.59 14.89 -24.50
CA GLN A 792 12.20 14.18 -23.27
C GLN A 792 13.21 13.09 -22.85
N SER A 793 14.51 13.36 -22.98
CA SER A 793 15.58 12.39 -22.66
C SER A 793 16.12 12.57 -21.24
N TYR A 794 15.80 11.63 -20.37
CA TYR A 794 16.20 11.65 -18.97
C TYR A 794 17.74 11.61 -18.77
N PRO A 795 18.53 10.71 -19.42
CA PRO A 795 19.98 10.70 -19.25
C PRO A 795 20.67 11.99 -19.73
N LEU A 796 20.14 12.59 -20.82
CA LEU A 796 20.65 13.85 -21.33
C LEU A 796 20.38 14.99 -20.36
N MET A 797 19.17 15.04 -19.79
CA MET A 797 18.78 16.06 -18.82
C MET A 797 19.59 15.95 -17.51
N MET A 798 19.84 14.74 -17.01
CA MET A 798 20.71 14.49 -15.85
C MET A 798 22.12 15.07 -16.05
N PHE A 799 22.73 14.77 -17.21
CA PHE A 799 24.07 15.26 -17.55
C PHE A 799 24.09 16.79 -17.72
N ALA A 800 23.11 17.33 -18.44
CA ALA A 800 23.06 18.75 -18.78
C ALA A 800 22.85 19.63 -17.54
N THR A 801 21.88 19.27 -16.68
CA THR A 801 21.56 20.02 -15.44
C THR A 801 22.69 19.96 -14.42
N SER A 802 23.33 18.80 -14.25
CA SER A 802 24.49 18.65 -13.35
C SER A 802 25.70 19.46 -13.84
N SER A 803 25.95 19.43 -15.16
CA SER A 803 27.00 20.23 -15.78
C SER A 803 26.73 21.73 -15.60
N PHE A 804 25.48 22.15 -15.81
CA PHE A 804 25.05 23.54 -15.62
C PHE A 804 25.31 24.05 -14.20
N VAL A 805 24.96 23.27 -13.17
CA VAL A 805 25.19 23.62 -11.76
C VAL A 805 26.69 23.80 -11.47
N VAL A 806 27.51 22.80 -11.82
CA VAL A 806 28.97 22.84 -11.56
C VAL A 806 29.65 23.98 -12.31
N LEU A 807 29.29 24.18 -13.58
CA LEU A 807 29.84 25.26 -14.41
C LEU A 807 29.44 26.63 -13.88
N THR A 808 28.21 26.79 -13.37
CA THR A 808 27.75 28.06 -12.77
C THR A 808 28.55 28.40 -11.50
N ILE A 809 28.80 27.41 -10.63
CA ILE A 809 29.67 27.59 -9.45
C ILE A 809 31.09 27.99 -9.88
N ALA A 810 31.69 27.23 -10.81
CA ALA A 810 33.06 27.47 -11.28
C ALA A 810 33.23 28.85 -11.94
N LEU A 811 32.26 29.27 -12.76
CA LEU A 811 32.24 30.60 -13.37
C LEU A 811 32.15 31.70 -12.32
N THR A 812 31.27 31.56 -11.34
CA THR A 812 31.10 32.55 -10.28
C THR A 812 32.41 32.74 -9.49
N VAL A 813 33.03 31.64 -9.07
CA VAL A 813 34.31 31.65 -8.33
C VAL A 813 35.44 32.24 -9.18
N GLY A 814 35.50 31.88 -10.47
CA GLY A 814 36.49 32.40 -11.41
C GLY A 814 36.37 33.91 -11.64
N CYS A 815 35.15 34.41 -11.80
CA CYS A 815 34.85 35.84 -11.93
C CYS A 815 35.29 36.62 -10.67
N VAL A 816 34.93 36.14 -9.48
CA VAL A 816 35.33 36.78 -8.22
C VAL A 816 36.85 36.79 -8.06
N SER A 817 37.52 35.68 -8.39
CA SER A 817 38.98 35.58 -8.30
C SER A 817 39.70 36.58 -9.22
N LEU A 818 39.20 36.79 -10.45
CA LEU A 818 39.73 37.80 -11.37
C LEU A 818 39.46 39.23 -10.89
N TRP A 819 38.28 39.48 -10.31
CA TRP A 819 37.95 40.78 -9.74
C TRP A 819 38.90 41.14 -8.59
N VAL A 820 39.15 40.20 -7.67
CA VAL A 820 40.14 40.38 -6.59
C VAL A 820 41.54 40.65 -7.16
N ALA A 821 41.96 39.91 -8.19
CA ALA A 821 43.25 40.12 -8.83
C ALA A 821 43.42 41.53 -9.44
N ARG A 822 42.35 42.07 -10.04
CA ARG A 822 42.31 43.45 -10.56
C ARG A 822 42.39 44.49 -9.46
N VAL A 823 41.61 44.33 -8.38
CA VAL A 823 41.62 45.26 -7.24
C VAL A 823 43.00 45.32 -6.58
N LEU A 824 43.73 44.21 -6.57
CA LEU A 824 45.11 44.14 -6.06
C LEU A 824 46.18 44.63 -7.06
N GLY A 825 45.78 45.11 -8.25
CA GLY A 825 46.69 45.64 -9.27
C GLY A 825 47.53 44.59 -10.00
N ARG A 826 47.01 43.37 -10.19
CA ARG A 826 47.77 42.20 -10.67
C ARG A 826 47.29 41.61 -12.01
N VAL A 827 46.26 42.18 -12.63
CA VAL A 827 45.70 41.78 -13.95
C VAL A 827 45.40 43.00 -14.79
#